data_AF-A0A962K367-F1
#
_entry.id   AF-A0A962K367-F1
#
_cell.length_a   1.000
_cell.length_b   1.000
_cell.length_c   1.000
_cell.angle_alpha   90.00
_cell.angle_beta   90.00
_cell.angle_gamma   90.00
#
_symmetry.space_group_name_H-M   'P 1'
#
loop_
_entity.id
_entity.type
_entity.pdbx_description
1 polymer ?
#
loop_
_entity_poly.entity_id
_entity_poly.type
_entity_poly.pdbx_seq_one_letter_code
_entity_poly.pdbx_strand_id
1 'polypeptide(L)'
;MNLALLCCLMFGHSAFATDYAFDPVPDWVLHVKIEQKSQAALQSTSEGVDYQLVDQQWNVTDTKQIRYFHFINKALNSSGVGKVSHISIDFDPVYEKVYIHQIQLHRSGKVMDRIGRSKIDLIQREKNLESKIYNGTKTINVFLEDIRPGDVVEYSYSIEGANPVLLGHFSALLSMRWSVPVGRVYYRILWGLPRPLYIRNHGIDIEPIKKAVNQFKEYVWNQNSVEALVVDKSVPSWFEPFPVIYLSDVNDWQKVQRWAWPLYRPLINTPFQEEIVNSIQRVAKEPEQKVMEALHFVQNEVRYLGIEMGERSYQPSAPDQVIDRRFGDCKDKSRLLVSLLQSMGIEASTALVNTENGPQLMEMLPTPSAFNHAIVLVNLNGNNYWLDPTRSNQKGNLSTIYTPNYDYALVVSEHGTGLTKMSDDINAVHSKTVEEKFDIRDALIKPATYGIQTDYERYYADSVRQQLSETSLKEIQQSYLNYIAGYYPNVEVAKGMTFSDDSQMNRLSLKENYEIKDIWVENDDKRYVEIEFIPFLINDHVKSVEALVRDMPYAVTHPVSYRHTTEILVPENSSFDEEFFEVKDKAFRFTKKVTFLNDALLIDYFYESLRDHVLPEDIQVYSEKIKMVQELSYYQIQMPNPDVDFGEYHFDINDVNWLMIIIVFLAVIGFTFIGIKYVYLYDPVYQAPDNVNNQLQGLSGWLILPALALIASPVNILVSSAELWYVFSAEQWSIIYDRFDVEVLILIASEVVCNIAMVIMGVVVVFLFFTRRHTFPRFFIIYFMLMLSVFGLDLVVIYLMSDAGLEVEDSDISELLRLVFHTSIWSFYLLKSQRVKATFTRQLG
;
A
#
# COMPACT_ATOMS: atom_id res chain seq x y z
N MET A 1 -64.97 -62.94 -22.26
CA MET A 1 -63.88 -63.78 -22.76
C MET A 1 -63.43 -63.16 -24.08
N ASN A 2 -62.26 -62.57 -24.27
CA ASN A 2 -61.06 -62.37 -23.48
C ASN A 2 -60.24 -61.28 -24.19
N LEU A 3 -59.42 -60.57 -23.42
CA LEU A 3 -58.14 -59.96 -23.82
C LEU A 3 -58.11 -59.22 -25.17
N ALA A 4 -58.47 -57.93 -25.20
CA ALA A 4 -57.97 -57.04 -26.26
C ALA A 4 -57.87 -55.56 -25.87
N LEU A 5 -58.44 -55.13 -24.74
CA LEU A 5 -58.51 -53.70 -24.38
C LEU A 5 -57.57 -53.26 -23.23
N LEU A 6 -56.60 -54.09 -22.82
CA LEU A 6 -55.74 -53.81 -21.66
C LEU A 6 -54.25 -53.59 -21.99
N CYS A 7 -53.89 -53.19 -23.22
CA CYS A 7 -52.49 -52.99 -23.64
C CYS A 7 -52.12 -51.57 -24.12
N CYS A 8 -53.00 -50.57 -24.01
CA CYS A 8 -52.68 -49.19 -24.45
C CYS A 8 -52.56 -48.17 -23.31
N LEU A 9 -52.20 -48.61 -22.10
CA LEU A 9 -51.77 -47.75 -20.99
C LEU A 9 -50.33 -48.12 -20.58
N MET A 10 -49.44 -48.23 -21.55
CA MET A 10 -48.00 -48.12 -21.28
C MET A 10 -47.68 -46.63 -21.22
N PHE A 11 -47.51 -46.17 -19.98
CA PHE A 11 -46.99 -44.87 -19.62
C PHE A 11 -45.82 -44.47 -20.54
N GLY A 12 -46.08 -43.53 -21.44
CA GLY A 12 -45.04 -42.63 -21.92
C GLY A 12 -44.69 -41.67 -20.78
N HIS A 13 -43.97 -42.16 -19.76
CA HIS A 13 -43.11 -41.26 -19.01
C HIS A 13 -41.99 -40.89 -19.97
N SER A 14 -42.09 -39.71 -20.57
CA SER A 14 -40.92 -38.98 -21.02
C SER A 14 -40.00 -38.89 -19.79
N ALA A 15 -39.04 -39.81 -19.69
CA ALA A 15 -37.95 -39.67 -18.76
C ALA A 15 -37.19 -38.42 -19.23
N PHE A 16 -37.52 -37.28 -18.62
CA PHE A 16 -36.60 -36.16 -18.64
C PHE A 16 -35.29 -36.72 -18.09
N ALA A 17 -34.26 -36.79 -18.93
CA ALA A 17 -32.94 -37.18 -18.50
C ALA A 17 -32.55 -36.18 -17.40
N THR A 18 -32.49 -36.66 -16.16
CA THR A 18 -32.04 -35.83 -15.04
C THR A 18 -30.55 -35.55 -15.26
N ASP A 19 -30.14 -34.29 -15.10
CA ASP A 19 -28.73 -33.87 -15.30
C ASP A 19 -27.75 -34.57 -14.32
N TYR A 20 -28.29 -35.26 -13.31
CA TYR A 20 -27.58 -36.13 -12.39
C TYR A 20 -28.29 -37.47 -12.19
N ALA A 21 -27.57 -38.46 -11.69
CA ALA A 21 -28.10 -39.77 -11.31
C ALA A 21 -27.51 -40.25 -9.98
N PHE A 22 -28.19 -41.21 -9.34
CA PHE A 22 -27.62 -41.98 -8.24
C PHE A 22 -27.10 -43.30 -8.79
N ASP A 23 -25.84 -43.62 -8.51
CA ASP A 23 -25.20 -44.83 -9.03
C ASP A 23 -24.16 -45.34 -8.03
N PRO A 24 -23.88 -46.65 -7.92
CA PRO A 24 -22.82 -47.15 -7.05
C PRO A 24 -21.45 -46.54 -7.38
N VAL A 25 -20.55 -46.58 -6.40
CA VAL A 25 -19.14 -46.18 -6.61
C VAL A 25 -18.54 -47.07 -7.73
N PRO A 26 -17.87 -46.50 -8.75
CA PRO A 26 -17.30 -47.28 -9.83
C PRO A 26 -16.22 -48.26 -9.35
N ASP A 27 -16.19 -49.47 -9.89
CA ASP A 27 -15.28 -50.56 -9.48
C ASP A 27 -13.77 -50.23 -9.61
N TRP A 28 -13.42 -49.23 -10.43
CA TRP A 28 -12.03 -48.81 -10.62
C TRP A 28 -11.52 -47.89 -9.51
N VAL A 29 -12.40 -47.34 -8.67
CA VAL A 29 -12.07 -46.45 -7.56
C VAL A 29 -11.51 -47.25 -6.39
N LEU A 30 -10.38 -46.81 -5.82
CA LEU A 30 -9.82 -47.44 -4.63
C LEU A 30 -10.40 -46.78 -3.38
N HIS A 31 -10.88 -47.58 -2.42
CA HIS A 31 -11.33 -47.06 -1.13
C HIS A 31 -10.14 -46.59 -0.28
N VAL A 32 -10.16 -45.31 0.10
CA VAL A 32 -9.13 -44.68 0.92
C VAL A 32 -9.59 -44.61 2.37
N LYS A 33 -8.74 -45.05 3.31
CA LYS A 33 -9.01 -44.95 4.74
C LYS A 33 -8.69 -43.55 5.25
N ILE A 34 -9.50 -43.05 6.19
CA ILE A 34 -9.22 -41.81 6.93
C ILE A 34 -7.94 -41.93 7.75
N GLU A 35 -7.30 -40.79 7.96
CA GLU A 35 -6.19 -40.61 8.92
C GLU A 35 -6.66 -39.62 10.00
N GLN A 36 -6.44 -39.93 11.28
CA GLN A 36 -6.79 -39.01 12.35
C GLN A 36 -5.71 -37.94 12.53
N LYS A 37 -6.12 -36.67 12.58
CA LYS A 37 -5.22 -35.54 12.84
C LYS A 37 -4.75 -35.49 14.28
N SER A 38 -3.58 -34.87 14.49
CA SER A 38 -3.12 -34.51 15.83
C SER A 38 -4.00 -33.42 16.45
N GLN A 39 -4.01 -33.32 17.78
CA GLN A 39 -4.78 -32.29 18.50
C GLN A 39 -4.31 -30.86 18.18
N ALA A 40 -3.01 -30.67 17.89
CA ALA A 40 -2.45 -29.39 17.46
C ALA A 40 -2.99 -28.96 16.08
N ALA A 41 -3.13 -29.91 15.14
CA ALA A 41 -3.73 -29.63 13.82
C ALA A 41 -5.23 -29.32 13.92
N LEU A 42 -5.94 -29.85 14.92
CA LEU A 42 -7.33 -29.46 15.16
C LEU A 42 -7.45 -28.03 15.72
N GLN A 43 -6.44 -27.52 16.42
CA GLN A 43 -6.41 -26.15 16.94
C GLN A 43 -6.13 -25.11 15.85
N SER A 44 -5.39 -25.46 14.79
CA SER A 44 -5.16 -24.60 13.62
C SER A 44 -6.28 -24.66 12.57
N THR A 45 -7.35 -25.40 12.87
CA THR A 45 -8.51 -25.49 11.98
C THR A 45 -9.31 -24.19 12.02
N SER A 46 -9.32 -23.47 10.90
CA SER A 46 -10.20 -22.33 10.70
C SER A 46 -11.61 -22.77 10.29
N GLU A 47 -12.58 -21.87 10.36
CA GLU A 47 -13.94 -22.07 9.82
C GLU A 47 -14.83 -23.12 10.53
N GLY A 48 -14.29 -23.83 11.54
CA GLY A 48 -15.02 -24.80 12.35
C GLY A 48 -15.21 -26.17 11.71
N VAL A 49 -14.50 -26.50 10.63
CA VAL A 49 -14.62 -27.78 9.90
C VAL A 49 -13.30 -28.53 9.86
N ASP A 50 -13.30 -29.78 10.32
CA ASP A 50 -12.16 -30.69 10.20
C ASP A 50 -12.27 -31.55 8.93
N TYR A 51 -11.45 -31.24 7.92
CA TYR A 51 -11.32 -32.05 6.69
C TYR A 51 -10.47 -33.30 6.96
N GLN A 52 -11.12 -34.46 7.06
CA GLN A 52 -10.45 -35.73 7.39
C GLN A 52 -9.92 -36.46 6.17
N LEU A 53 -10.64 -36.34 5.04
CA LEU A 53 -10.25 -36.93 3.76
C LEU A 53 -10.62 -35.99 2.61
N VAL A 54 -9.65 -35.78 1.73
CA VAL A 54 -9.83 -35.27 0.37
C VAL A 54 -9.28 -36.36 -0.56
N ASP A 55 -10.19 -37.10 -1.21
CA ASP A 55 -9.86 -38.14 -2.18
C ASP A 55 -10.41 -37.76 -3.55
N GLN A 56 -9.53 -37.71 -4.54
CA GLN A 56 -9.91 -37.45 -5.92
C GLN A 56 -9.19 -38.42 -6.85
N GLN A 57 -9.96 -39.12 -7.67
CA GLN A 57 -9.43 -40.15 -8.57
C GLN A 57 -9.92 -39.94 -9.99
N TRP A 58 -9.09 -40.23 -10.97
CA TRP A 58 -9.40 -40.09 -12.38
C TRP A 58 -9.26 -41.41 -13.11
N ASN A 59 -10.17 -41.63 -14.05
CA ASN A 59 -10.04 -42.62 -15.10
C ASN A 59 -10.07 -41.89 -16.45
N VAL A 60 -8.93 -41.87 -17.13
CA VAL A 60 -8.73 -41.13 -18.38
C VAL A 60 -8.45 -42.12 -19.50
N THR A 61 -9.34 -42.18 -20.49
CA THR A 61 -9.25 -43.05 -21.67
C THR A 61 -9.56 -42.25 -22.92
N ASP A 62 -9.39 -42.85 -24.11
CA ASP A 62 -9.70 -42.19 -25.38
C ASP A 62 -11.18 -41.84 -25.54
N THR A 63 -12.08 -42.48 -24.78
CA THR A 63 -13.54 -42.31 -24.91
C THR A 63 -14.19 -41.65 -23.70
N LYS A 64 -13.53 -41.65 -22.53
CA LYS A 64 -14.11 -41.18 -21.27
C LYS A 64 -13.05 -40.53 -20.39
N GLN A 65 -13.44 -39.40 -19.80
CA GLN A 65 -12.77 -38.81 -18.64
C GLN A 65 -13.78 -38.82 -17.49
N ILE A 66 -13.48 -39.59 -16.44
CA ILE A 66 -14.31 -39.67 -15.24
C ILE A 66 -13.47 -39.23 -14.05
N ARG A 67 -14.01 -38.30 -13.26
CA ARG A 67 -13.38 -37.77 -12.06
C ARG A 67 -14.26 -38.06 -10.86
N TYR A 68 -13.75 -38.88 -9.96
CA TYR A 68 -14.36 -39.24 -8.69
C TYR A 68 -13.87 -38.31 -7.58
N PHE A 69 -14.77 -37.95 -6.67
CA PHE A 69 -14.51 -37.14 -5.50
C PHE A 69 -15.10 -37.82 -4.26
N HIS A 70 -14.35 -37.82 -3.16
CA HIS A 70 -14.78 -38.32 -1.86
C HIS A 70 -14.24 -37.43 -0.74
N PHE A 71 -15.15 -36.93 0.07
CA PHE A 71 -14.86 -36.04 1.17
C PHE A 71 -15.43 -36.58 2.46
N ILE A 72 -14.67 -36.41 3.55
CA ILE A 72 -15.10 -36.72 4.91
C ILE A 72 -14.79 -35.51 5.78
N ASN A 73 -15.83 -34.81 6.22
CA ASN A 73 -15.73 -33.53 6.92
C ASN A 73 -16.46 -33.59 8.25
N LYS A 74 -15.80 -33.18 9.33
CA LYS A 74 -16.39 -33.14 10.68
C LYS A 74 -16.72 -31.71 11.09
N ALA A 75 -17.95 -31.49 11.55
CA ALA A 75 -18.33 -30.22 12.18
C ALA A 75 -17.71 -30.13 13.58
N LEU A 76 -16.85 -29.15 13.83
CA LEU A 76 -16.25 -28.94 15.16
C LEU A 76 -17.13 -28.07 16.06
N ASN A 77 -17.87 -27.13 15.47
CA ASN A 77 -18.71 -26.16 16.17
C ASN A 77 -19.91 -25.74 15.30
N SER A 78 -20.72 -24.78 15.78
CA SER A 78 -21.90 -24.27 15.06
C SER A 78 -21.58 -23.64 13.71
N SER A 79 -20.46 -22.92 13.57
CA SER A 79 -19.99 -22.41 12.27
C SER A 79 -19.71 -23.56 11.30
N GLY A 80 -19.02 -24.59 11.78
CA GLY A 80 -18.73 -25.79 11.02
C GLY A 80 -19.97 -26.53 10.52
N VAL A 81 -21.02 -26.59 11.35
CA VAL A 81 -22.32 -27.17 10.97
C VAL A 81 -22.89 -26.48 9.74
N GLY A 82 -22.85 -25.14 9.68
CA GLY A 82 -23.33 -24.39 8.52
C GLY A 82 -22.59 -24.77 7.24
N LYS A 83 -21.28 -25.02 7.32
CA LYS A 83 -20.47 -25.41 6.16
C LYS A 83 -20.68 -26.86 5.72
N VAL A 84 -20.65 -27.82 6.64
CA VAL A 84 -20.75 -29.25 6.27
C VAL A 84 -22.17 -29.71 5.93
N SER A 85 -23.19 -28.94 6.33
CA SER A 85 -24.59 -29.23 6.03
C SER A 85 -25.00 -28.88 4.60
N HIS A 86 -24.12 -28.22 3.83
CA HIS A 86 -24.37 -27.81 2.45
C HIS A 86 -23.30 -28.39 1.52
N ILE A 87 -23.71 -29.26 0.60
CA ILE A 87 -22.84 -29.81 -0.45
C ILE A 87 -23.24 -29.16 -1.77
N SER A 88 -22.25 -28.59 -2.47
CA SER A 88 -22.42 -27.92 -3.75
C SER A 88 -21.57 -28.64 -4.81
N ILE A 89 -22.20 -29.11 -5.88
CA ILE A 89 -21.50 -29.76 -7.00
C ILE A 89 -21.80 -28.97 -8.28
N ASP A 90 -20.79 -28.29 -8.80
CA ASP A 90 -20.86 -27.52 -10.04
C ASP A 90 -20.43 -28.39 -11.23
N PHE A 91 -21.15 -28.29 -12.36
CA PHE A 91 -20.85 -29.00 -13.60
C PHE A 91 -21.45 -28.28 -14.83
N ASP A 92 -20.90 -28.53 -16.02
CA ASP A 92 -21.49 -28.07 -17.28
C ASP A 92 -22.45 -29.15 -17.84
N PRO A 93 -23.78 -28.91 -17.84
CA PRO A 93 -24.75 -29.91 -18.26
C PRO A 93 -24.72 -30.23 -19.76
N VAL A 94 -23.98 -29.49 -20.58
CA VAL A 94 -23.86 -29.74 -22.03
C VAL A 94 -23.00 -30.97 -22.31
N TYR A 95 -21.94 -31.19 -21.54
CA TYR A 95 -20.98 -32.27 -21.78
C TYR A 95 -20.59 -33.06 -20.52
N GLU A 96 -21.03 -32.65 -19.34
CA GLU A 96 -20.79 -33.36 -18.08
C GLU A 96 -22.07 -33.95 -17.50
N LYS A 97 -21.92 -35.07 -16.81
CA LYS A 97 -22.97 -35.72 -16.04
C LYS A 97 -22.47 -36.08 -14.66
N VAL A 98 -23.30 -35.84 -13.65
CA VAL A 98 -22.98 -36.11 -12.25
C VAL A 98 -23.61 -37.41 -11.79
N TYR A 99 -22.83 -38.23 -11.09
CA TYR A 99 -23.29 -39.44 -10.41
C TYR A 99 -23.02 -39.31 -8.92
N ILE A 100 -24.06 -39.24 -8.10
CA ILE A 100 -23.94 -39.20 -6.64
C ILE A 100 -23.92 -40.63 -6.13
N HIS A 101 -22.88 -40.99 -5.37
CA HIS A 101 -22.66 -42.36 -4.92
C HIS A 101 -23.07 -42.58 -3.47
N GLN A 102 -22.71 -41.66 -2.58
CA GLN A 102 -23.07 -41.75 -1.17
C GLN A 102 -23.20 -40.37 -0.53
N ILE A 103 -24.10 -40.26 0.46
CA ILE A 103 -24.19 -39.14 1.40
C ILE A 103 -24.55 -39.73 2.76
N GLN A 104 -23.60 -39.72 3.69
CA GLN A 104 -23.70 -40.40 4.98
C GLN A 104 -23.41 -39.43 6.12
N LEU A 105 -24.13 -39.62 7.23
CA LEU A 105 -23.89 -38.95 8.50
C LEU A 105 -23.41 -39.96 9.53
N HIS A 106 -22.26 -39.68 10.13
CA HIS A 106 -21.74 -40.44 11.26
C HIS A 106 -21.97 -39.66 12.55
N ARG A 107 -22.73 -40.23 13.48
CA ARG A 107 -23.02 -39.65 14.81
C ARG A 107 -22.90 -40.74 15.87
N SER A 108 -22.05 -40.52 16.86
CA SER A 108 -21.86 -41.44 18.00
C SER A 108 -21.63 -42.91 17.59
N GLY A 109 -20.86 -43.13 16.52
CA GLY A 109 -20.55 -44.46 15.98
C GLY A 109 -21.65 -45.10 15.14
N LYS A 110 -22.78 -44.42 14.93
CA LYS A 110 -23.85 -44.86 14.01
C LYS A 110 -23.72 -44.15 12.67
N VAL A 111 -23.77 -44.93 11.58
CA VAL A 111 -23.84 -44.42 10.21
C VAL A 111 -25.31 -44.33 9.78
N MET A 112 -25.70 -43.21 9.18
CA MET A 112 -27.03 -42.97 8.66
C MET A 112 -26.94 -42.49 7.21
N ASP A 113 -27.60 -43.20 6.30
CA ASP A 113 -27.78 -42.73 4.93
C ASP A 113 -28.69 -41.50 4.91
N ARG A 114 -28.25 -40.46 4.22
CA ARG A 114 -28.95 -39.19 4.07
C ARG A 114 -29.43 -38.94 2.64
N ILE A 115 -29.11 -39.79 1.64
CA ILE A 115 -29.50 -39.56 0.24
C ILE A 115 -31.01 -39.32 0.11
N GLY A 116 -31.85 -40.24 0.62
CA GLY A 116 -33.31 -40.16 0.49
C GLY A 116 -34.00 -39.14 1.41
N ARG A 117 -33.25 -38.45 2.29
CA ARG A 117 -33.76 -37.42 3.22
C ARG A 117 -33.15 -36.04 2.98
N SER A 118 -32.21 -35.93 2.05
CA SER A 118 -31.59 -34.65 1.72
C SER A 118 -32.50 -33.90 0.77
N LYS A 119 -32.66 -32.60 0.99
CA LYS A 119 -33.28 -31.75 -0.03
C LYS A 119 -32.24 -31.48 -1.09
N ILE A 120 -32.48 -31.96 -2.31
CA ILE A 120 -31.58 -31.78 -3.45
C ILE A 120 -32.25 -30.82 -4.41
N ASP A 121 -31.68 -29.63 -4.53
CA ASP A 121 -32.13 -28.60 -5.45
C ASP A 121 -31.11 -28.46 -6.57
N LEU A 122 -31.56 -28.64 -7.81
CA LEU A 122 -30.76 -28.32 -8.99
C LEU A 122 -31.04 -26.86 -9.38
N ILE A 123 -30.02 -26.03 -9.30
CA ILE A 123 -30.12 -24.61 -9.66
C ILE A 123 -29.15 -24.28 -10.79
N GLN A 124 -29.57 -23.39 -11.69
CA GLN A 124 -28.67 -22.77 -12.64
C GLN A 124 -28.09 -21.53 -11.97
N ARG A 125 -26.80 -21.59 -11.60
CA ARG A 125 -26.12 -20.52 -10.88
C ARG A 125 -25.16 -19.81 -11.84
N GLU A 126 -25.65 -18.78 -12.50
CA GLU A 126 -24.86 -17.90 -13.37
C GLU A 126 -24.00 -16.97 -12.49
N LYS A 127 -22.85 -17.46 -12.01
CA LYS A 127 -21.98 -16.71 -11.06
C LYS A 127 -21.51 -15.35 -11.61
N ASN A 128 -21.45 -15.21 -12.93
CA ASN A 128 -20.95 -14.02 -13.62
C ASN A 128 -22.07 -13.21 -14.32
N LEU A 129 -23.33 -13.38 -13.89
CA LEU A 129 -24.49 -12.70 -14.48
C LEU A 129 -24.39 -11.18 -14.38
N GLU A 130 -23.91 -10.66 -13.25
CA GLU A 130 -23.69 -9.22 -13.04
C GLU A 130 -22.66 -8.65 -14.03
N SER A 131 -21.70 -9.48 -14.45
CA SER A 131 -20.73 -9.18 -15.51
C SER A 131 -21.26 -9.50 -16.93
N LYS A 132 -22.56 -9.83 -17.07
CA LYS A 132 -23.22 -10.20 -18.33
C LYS A 132 -22.58 -11.42 -19.01
N ILE A 133 -22.12 -12.41 -18.23
CA ILE A 133 -21.58 -13.67 -18.73
C ILE A 133 -22.51 -14.82 -18.30
N TYR A 134 -22.95 -15.60 -19.28
CA TYR A 134 -23.80 -16.76 -19.14
C TYR A 134 -22.98 -18.00 -19.50
N ASN A 135 -22.65 -18.84 -18.52
CA ASN A 135 -21.84 -20.04 -18.73
C ASN A 135 -22.69 -21.32 -18.70
N GLY A 136 -23.96 -21.25 -18.30
CA GLY A 136 -24.86 -22.40 -18.28
C GLY A 136 -24.51 -23.46 -17.24
N THR A 137 -23.60 -23.15 -16.31
CA THR A 137 -23.21 -24.05 -15.22
C THR A 137 -24.41 -24.32 -14.33
N LYS A 138 -24.65 -25.60 -14.04
CA LYS A 138 -25.63 -26.02 -13.05
C LYS A 138 -24.92 -26.43 -11.76
N THR A 139 -25.60 -26.17 -10.65
CA THR A 139 -25.16 -26.55 -9.31
C THR A 139 -26.19 -27.48 -8.70
N ILE A 140 -25.75 -28.66 -8.28
CA ILE A 140 -26.54 -29.53 -7.39
C ILE A 140 -26.25 -29.10 -5.96
N ASN A 141 -27.26 -28.54 -5.29
CA ASN A 141 -27.20 -28.22 -3.87
C ASN A 141 -27.88 -29.30 -3.07
N VAL A 142 -27.13 -29.89 -2.13
CA VAL A 142 -27.67 -30.84 -1.15
C VAL A 142 -27.69 -30.17 0.20
N PHE A 143 -28.89 -30.03 0.78
CA PHE A 143 -29.09 -29.55 2.14
C PHE A 143 -29.33 -30.72 3.10
N LEU A 144 -28.45 -30.84 4.09
CA LEU A 144 -28.53 -31.86 5.12
C LEU A 144 -29.24 -31.32 6.37
N GLU A 145 -30.34 -31.95 6.75
CA GLU A 145 -31.10 -31.61 7.95
C GLU A 145 -30.55 -32.31 9.21
N ASP A 146 -30.75 -31.67 10.37
CA ASP A 146 -30.31 -32.16 11.68
C ASP A 146 -28.81 -32.52 11.70
N ILE A 147 -27.95 -31.57 11.33
CA ILE A 147 -26.50 -31.63 11.54
C ILE A 147 -26.13 -30.90 12.84
N ARG A 148 -25.22 -31.46 13.62
CA ARG A 148 -24.83 -30.98 14.95
C ARG A 148 -23.31 -30.91 15.08
N PRO A 149 -22.77 -30.10 16.00
CA PRO A 149 -21.35 -30.16 16.33
C PRO A 149 -20.95 -31.57 16.75
N GLY A 150 -19.82 -32.05 16.22
CA GLY A 150 -19.28 -33.38 16.42
C GLY A 150 -19.65 -34.40 15.33
N ASP A 151 -20.67 -34.11 14.50
CA ASP A 151 -21.07 -34.98 13.40
C ASP A 151 -20.02 -35.00 12.28
N VAL A 152 -19.90 -36.14 11.60
CA VAL A 152 -19.10 -36.29 10.38
C VAL A 152 -20.01 -36.52 9.18
N VAL A 153 -19.84 -35.69 8.15
CA VAL A 153 -20.52 -35.83 6.86
C VAL A 153 -19.52 -36.45 5.87
N GLU A 154 -19.92 -37.58 5.29
CA GLU A 154 -19.16 -38.29 4.26
C GLU A 154 -19.97 -38.33 2.98
N TYR A 155 -19.38 -37.93 1.86
CA TYR A 155 -20.06 -37.98 0.58
C TYR A 155 -19.09 -38.25 -0.56
N SER A 156 -19.59 -38.89 -1.61
CA SER A 156 -18.83 -39.06 -2.85
C SER A 156 -19.70 -38.99 -4.09
N TYR A 157 -19.09 -38.54 -5.18
CA TYR A 157 -19.72 -38.38 -6.47
C TYR A 157 -18.68 -38.49 -7.58
N SER A 158 -19.13 -38.73 -8.81
CA SER A 158 -18.31 -38.67 -10.02
C SER A 158 -18.86 -37.67 -11.01
N ILE A 159 -17.98 -37.00 -11.73
CA ILE A 159 -18.29 -36.22 -12.91
C ILE A 159 -17.71 -36.96 -14.12
N GLU A 160 -18.58 -37.35 -15.06
CA GLU A 160 -18.20 -37.94 -16.35
C GLU A 160 -18.38 -36.89 -17.44
N GLY A 161 -17.32 -36.63 -18.21
CA GLY A 161 -17.37 -35.66 -19.29
C GLY A 161 -16.10 -34.84 -19.40
N ALA A 162 -15.94 -34.22 -20.56
CA ALA A 162 -14.92 -33.21 -20.82
C ALA A 162 -15.42 -32.34 -21.98
N ASN A 163 -14.99 -31.08 -22.01
CA ASN A 163 -15.42 -30.17 -23.06
C ASN A 163 -14.93 -30.67 -24.43
N PRO A 164 -15.84 -30.95 -25.40
CA PRO A 164 -15.47 -31.52 -26.70
C PRO A 164 -14.52 -30.61 -27.49
N VAL A 165 -14.53 -29.29 -27.26
CA VAL A 165 -13.62 -28.34 -27.92
C VAL A 165 -12.15 -28.64 -27.61
N LEU A 166 -11.85 -29.33 -26.50
CA LEU A 166 -10.49 -29.73 -26.10
C LEU A 166 -9.98 -30.95 -26.88
N LEU A 167 -10.79 -31.56 -27.75
CA LEU A 167 -10.42 -32.70 -28.59
C LEU A 167 -9.82 -33.88 -27.80
N GLY A 168 -10.35 -34.10 -26.60
CA GLY A 168 -9.92 -35.16 -25.70
C GLY A 168 -8.62 -34.88 -24.94
N HIS A 169 -7.98 -33.71 -25.08
CA HIS A 169 -6.83 -33.31 -24.26
C HIS A 169 -7.19 -33.27 -22.77
N PHE A 170 -6.25 -33.66 -21.93
CA PHE A 170 -6.41 -33.70 -20.48
C PHE A 170 -5.49 -32.67 -19.82
N SER A 171 -6.05 -31.93 -18.87
CA SER A 171 -5.30 -31.16 -17.89
C SER A 171 -5.96 -31.22 -16.52
N ALA A 172 -5.17 -31.10 -15.46
CA ALA A 172 -5.65 -31.02 -14.10
C ALA A 172 -4.67 -30.24 -13.22
N LEU A 173 -5.20 -29.65 -12.14
CA LEU A 173 -4.45 -29.01 -11.07
C LEU A 173 -4.73 -29.79 -9.79
N LEU A 174 -3.70 -30.30 -9.12
CA LEU A 174 -3.83 -30.98 -7.84
C LEU A 174 -3.38 -30.03 -6.74
N SER A 175 -4.29 -29.57 -5.88
CA SER A 175 -3.93 -28.81 -4.69
C SER A 175 -3.23 -29.72 -3.69
N MET A 176 -2.04 -29.35 -3.25
CA MET A 176 -1.26 -30.15 -2.29
C MET A 176 -1.33 -29.58 -0.87
N ARG A 177 -1.87 -28.36 -0.71
CA ARG A 177 -2.13 -27.67 0.56
C ARG A 177 -3.39 -26.77 0.44
N TRP A 178 -4.00 -26.44 1.58
CA TRP A 178 -5.22 -25.61 1.67
C TRP A 178 -5.11 -24.63 2.83
N SER A 179 -6.07 -23.70 2.93
CA SER A 179 -6.22 -22.77 4.07
C SER A 179 -6.67 -23.44 5.37
N VAL A 180 -6.97 -24.73 5.32
CA VAL A 180 -7.37 -25.59 6.44
C VAL A 180 -6.47 -26.83 6.46
N PRO A 181 -6.20 -27.40 7.64
CA PRO A 181 -5.45 -28.64 7.70
C PRO A 181 -6.30 -29.78 7.11
N VAL A 182 -5.67 -30.77 6.48
CA VAL A 182 -6.34 -31.93 5.87
C VAL A 182 -5.72 -33.23 6.38
N GLY A 183 -6.55 -34.18 6.83
CA GLY A 183 -6.09 -35.39 7.50
C GLY A 183 -5.37 -36.30 6.52
N ARG A 184 -5.98 -36.51 5.35
CA ARG A 184 -5.39 -37.24 4.25
C ARG A 184 -5.79 -36.63 2.91
N VAL A 185 -4.82 -36.52 2.02
CA VAL A 185 -4.99 -36.09 0.63
C VAL A 185 -4.56 -37.25 -0.25
N TYR A 186 -5.47 -37.74 -1.07
CA TYR A 186 -5.23 -38.85 -1.97
C TYR A 186 -5.62 -38.46 -3.40
N TYR A 187 -4.64 -38.48 -4.29
CA TYR A 187 -4.85 -38.31 -5.72
C TYR A 187 -4.43 -39.57 -6.46
N ARG A 188 -5.28 -40.04 -7.37
CA ARG A 188 -4.98 -41.21 -8.20
C ARG A 188 -5.43 -41.02 -9.63
N ILE A 189 -4.57 -41.31 -10.59
CA ILE A 189 -4.87 -41.19 -12.01
C ILE A 189 -4.62 -42.51 -12.69
N LEU A 190 -5.67 -43.11 -13.24
CA LEU A 190 -5.60 -44.22 -14.17
C LEU A 190 -5.51 -43.67 -15.59
N TRP A 191 -4.30 -43.73 -16.14
CA TRP A 191 -3.97 -43.19 -17.45
C TRP A 191 -4.00 -44.26 -18.53
N GLY A 192 -5.06 -44.26 -19.34
CA GLY A 192 -5.29 -45.19 -20.44
C GLY A 192 -4.96 -44.61 -21.82
N LEU A 193 -4.47 -43.38 -21.90
CA LEU A 193 -4.11 -42.74 -23.17
C LEU A 193 -2.70 -43.17 -23.64
N PRO A 194 -2.47 -43.31 -24.95
CA PRO A 194 -1.17 -43.70 -25.49
C PRO A 194 -0.11 -42.60 -25.37
N ARG A 195 -0.55 -41.33 -25.29
CA ARG A 195 0.32 -40.16 -25.12
C ARG A 195 0.80 -40.01 -23.66
N PRO A 196 1.97 -39.42 -23.40
CA PRO A 196 2.49 -39.24 -22.04
C PRO A 196 1.65 -38.27 -21.21
N LEU A 197 1.58 -38.52 -19.90
CA LEU A 197 1.13 -37.55 -18.90
C LEU A 197 2.34 -36.80 -18.35
N TYR A 198 2.37 -35.49 -18.53
CA TYR A 198 3.39 -34.59 -17.98
C TYR A 198 2.95 -34.10 -16.61
N ILE A 199 3.92 -33.96 -15.72
CA ILE A 199 3.74 -33.55 -14.32
C ILE A 199 4.70 -32.41 -14.05
N ARG A 200 4.24 -31.35 -13.38
CA ARG A 200 5.09 -30.27 -12.91
C ARG A 200 4.63 -29.80 -11.53
N ASN A 201 5.57 -29.75 -10.61
CA ASN A 201 5.30 -29.30 -9.25
C ASN A 201 5.53 -27.78 -9.12
N HIS A 202 4.74 -27.13 -8.28
CA HIS A 202 4.88 -25.73 -7.85
C HIS A 202 4.79 -25.65 -6.33
N GLY A 203 5.73 -24.98 -5.68
CA GLY A 203 5.76 -24.82 -4.21
C GLY A 203 5.96 -26.12 -3.41
N ILE A 204 6.22 -27.25 -4.06
CA ILE A 204 6.48 -28.56 -3.43
C ILE A 204 7.35 -29.42 -4.37
N ASP A 205 8.09 -30.38 -3.82
CA ASP A 205 8.79 -31.39 -4.62
C ASP A 205 8.32 -32.79 -4.22
N ILE A 206 7.36 -33.34 -4.97
CA ILE A 206 6.79 -34.66 -4.71
C ILE A 206 6.49 -35.37 -6.03
N GLU A 207 7.01 -36.58 -6.20
CA GLU A 207 6.74 -37.44 -7.34
C GLU A 207 5.62 -38.43 -7.03
N PRO A 208 4.75 -38.77 -8.00
CA PRO A 208 3.79 -39.84 -7.81
C PRO A 208 4.47 -41.20 -7.78
N ILE A 209 3.83 -42.12 -7.07
CA ILE A 209 4.10 -43.55 -7.23
C ILE A 209 3.50 -43.98 -8.57
N LYS A 210 4.35 -44.48 -9.47
CA LYS A 210 3.97 -44.92 -10.82
C LYS A 210 3.89 -46.45 -10.88
N LYS A 211 2.77 -47.00 -11.35
CA LYS A 211 2.56 -48.46 -11.49
C LYS A 211 1.85 -48.80 -12.80
N ALA A 212 2.12 -49.98 -13.36
CA ALA A 212 1.30 -50.52 -14.44
C ALA A 212 0.15 -51.32 -13.83
N VAL A 213 -1.09 -51.02 -14.22
CA VAL A 213 -2.30 -51.70 -13.72
C VAL A 213 -3.17 -52.05 -14.92
N ASN A 214 -3.22 -53.33 -15.29
CA ASN A 214 -3.87 -53.82 -16.51
C ASN A 214 -3.39 -53.02 -17.74
N GLN A 215 -4.30 -52.35 -18.43
CA GLN A 215 -4.03 -51.49 -19.61
C GLN A 215 -3.68 -50.03 -19.25
N PHE A 216 -3.64 -49.69 -17.96
CA PHE A 216 -3.43 -48.32 -17.48
C PHE A 216 -2.04 -48.13 -16.89
N LYS A 217 -1.56 -46.88 -16.96
CA LYS A 217 -0.49 -46.37 -16.11
C LYS A 217 -1.14 -45.65 -14.93
N GLU A 218 -0.86 -46.11 -13.73
CA GLU A 218 -1.38 -45.53 -12.49
C GLU A 218 -0.36 -44.55 -11.91
N TYR A 219 -0.85 -43.37 -11.49
CA TYR A 219 -0.10 -42.34 -10.78
C TYR A 219 -0.80 -42.06 -9.45
N VAL A 220 -0.08 -42.14 -8.33
CA VAL A 220 -0.65 -41.91 -6.99
C VAL A 220 0.17 -40.89 -6.21
N TRP A 221 -0.50 -39.87 -5.68
CA TRP A 221 0.00 -38.99 -4.64
C TRP A 221 -0.81 -39.24 -3.37
N ASN A 222 -0.12 -39.43 -2.24
CA ASN A 222 -0.76 -39.73 -0.97
C ASN A 222 -0.02 -39.00 0.14
N GLN A 223 -0.67 -38.02 0.74
CA GLN A 223 -0.14 -37.23 1.85
C GLN A 223 -1.04 -37.40 3.07
N ASN A 224 -0.42 -37.52 4.24
CA ASN A 224 -1.10 -37.59 5.53
C ASN A 224 -0.74 -36.36 6.35
N SER A 225 -1.65 -35.91 7.21
CA SER A 225 -1.44 -34.78 8.13
C SER A 225 -0.96 -33.51 7.43
N VAL A 226 -1.65 -33.11 6.35
CA VAL A 226 -1.34 -31.89 5.60
C VAL A 226 -1.74 -30.68 6.44
N GLU A 227 -0.75 -29.84 6.75
CA GLU A 227 -0.95 -28.61 7.50
C GLU A 227 -1.61 -27.52 6.65
N ALA A 228 -2.35 -26.63 7.30
CA ALA A 228 -2.90 -25.44 6.67
C ALA A 228 -1.79 -24.48 6.21
N LEU A 229 -2.03 -23.78 5.11
CA LEU A 229 -1.27 -22.62 4.70
C LEU A 229 -2.09 -21.36 5.02
N VAL A 230 -1.52 -20.45 5.79
CA VAL A 230 -2.08 -19.11 5.97
C VAL A 230 -1.52 -18.23 4.86
N VAL A 231 -2.40 -17.65 4.05
CA VAL A 231 -2.00 -16.73 2.98
C VAL A 231 -1.89 -15.33 3.57
N ASP A 232 -0.75 -14.69 3.36
CA ASP A 232 -0.55 -13.31 3.78
C ASP A 232 -1.53 -12.39 3.05
N LYS A 233 -1.94 -11.31 3.72
CA LYS A 233 -2.76 -10.29 3.06
C LYS A 233 -1.95 -9.53 2.01
N SER A 234 -2.67 -9.00 1.03
CA SER A 234 -2.12 -8.15 -0.05
C SER A 234 -0.99 -8.84 -0.81
N VAL A 235 -1.14 -10.11 -1.17
CA VAL A 235 -0.24 -10.79 -2.10
C VAL A 235 -0.52 -10.37 -3.54
N PRO A 236 0.49 -10.31 -4.44
CA PRO A 236 0.29 -10.05 -5.86
C PRO A 236 -0.66 -11.09 -6.47
N SER A 237 -1.52 -10.67 -7.40
CA SER A 237 -2.52 -11.57 -8.03
C SER A 237 -1.89 -12.72 -8.81
N TRP A 238 -0.68 -12.52 -9.33
CA TRP A 238 0.07 -13.52 -10.06
C TRP A 238 0.79 -14.54 -9.18
N PHE A 239 0.84 -14.33 -7.87
CA PHE A 239 1.53 -15.22 -6.94
C PHE A 239 0.57 -16.32 -6.48
N GLU A 240 0.83 -17.57 -6.85
CA GLU A 240 0.16 -18.76 -6.32
C GLU A 240 0.83 -19.19 -5.00
N PRO A 241 0.18 -18.93 -3.84
CA PRO A 241 0.75 -19.29 -2.55
C PRO A 241 0.64 -20.80 -2.28
N PHE A 242 -0.34 -21.49 -2.87
CA PHE A 242 -0.59 -22.89 -2.55
C PHE A 242 0.32 -23.80 -3.37
N PRO A 243 0.99 -24.78 -2.73
CA PRO A 243 1.65 -25.84 -3.46
C PRO A 243 0.66 -26.63 -4.31
N VAL A 244 0.96 -26.78 -5.59
CA VAL A 244 0.11 -27.46 -6.57
C VAL A 244 0.93 -28.36 -7.49
N ILE A 245 0.26 -29.34 -8.10
CA ILE A 245 0.81 -30.12 -9.21
C ILE A 245 -0.02 -29.86 -10.45
N TYR A 246 0.64 -29.34 -11.49
CA TYR A 246 0.08 -29.23 -12.82
C TYR A 246 0.23 -30.57 -13.54
N LEU A 247 -0.84 -30.98 -14.21
CA LEU A 247 -0.91 -32.16 -15.04
C LEU A 247 -1.42 -31.79 -16.43
N SER A 248 -0.78 -32.30 -17.47
CA SER A 248 -1.21 -32.10 -18.85
C SER A 248 -0.71 -33.23 -19.74
N ASP A 249 -1.45 -33.56 -20.79
CA ASP A 249 -0.92 -34.40 -21.88
C ASP A 249 -0.26 -33.59 -23.00
N VAL A 250 -0.14 -32.28 -22.80
CA VAL A 250 0.56 -31.33 -23.65
C VAL A 250 1.75 -30.74 -22.88
N ASN A 251 2.92 -30.72 -23.52
CA ASN A 251 4.16 -30.18 -22.93
C ASN A 251 4.75 -29.00 -23.72
N ASP A 252 4.03 -28.49 -24.71
CA ASP A 252 4.51 -27.47 -25.62
C ASP A 252 3.39 -26.48 -25.95
N TRP A 253 3.62 -25.19 -25.68
CA TRP A 253 2.67 -24.12 -25.96
C TRP A 253 2.34 -24.01 -27.46
N GLN A 254 3.24 -24.40 -28.37
CA GLN A 254 2.93 -24.43 -29.81
C GLN A 254 1.84 -25.45 -30.15
N LYS A 255 1.69 -26.54 -29.37
CA LYS A 255 0.58 -27.49 -29.56
C LYS A 255 -0.75 -26.84 -29.16
N VAL A 256 -0.77 -26.06 -28.08
CA VAL A 256 -1.96 -25.29 -27.65
C VAL A 256 -2.31 -24.24 -28.71
N GLN A 257 -1.31 -23.58 -29.29
CA GLN A 257 -1.48 -22.61 -30.37
C GLN A 257 -2.10 -23.24 -31.63
N ARG A 258 -1.59 -24.42 -32.04
CA ARG A 258 -2.15 -25.19 -33.16
C ARG A 258 -3.57 -25.68 -32.90
N TRP A 259 -3.91 -25.99 -31.66
CA TRP A 259 -5.29 -26.30 -31.25
C TRP A 259 -6.21 -25.06 -31.37
N ALA A 260 -5.72 -23.88 -30.97
CA ALA A 260 -6.49 -22.64 -31.05
C ALA A 260 -6.69 -22.15 -32.49
N TRP A 261 -5.71 -22.32 -33.38
CA TRP A 261 -5.75 -21.83 -34.76
C TRP A 261 -7.06 -22.09 -35.52
N PRO A 262 -7.57 -23.34 -35.64
CA PRO A 262 -8.83 -23.59 -36.34
C PRO A 262 -10.06 -22.93 -35.69
N LEU A 263 -10.03 -22.64 -34.38
CA LEU A 263 -11.13 -22.01 -33.66
C LEU A 263 -11.20 -20.50 -33.94
N TYR A 264 -10.04 -19.85 -34.03
CA TYR A 264 -9.92 -18.39 -34.16
C TYR A 264 -9.63 -17.91 -35.58
N ARG A 265 -9.42 -18.83 -36.54
CA ARG A 265 -9.12 -18.48 -37.93
C ARG A 265 -10.09 -17.39 -38.43
N PRO A 266 -9.58 -16.26 -38.94
CA PRO A 266 -10.41 -15.15 -39.38
C PRO A 266 -11.22 -15.54 -40.62
N LEU A 267 -12.44 -15.02 -40.69
CA LEU A 267 -13.29 -15.09 -41.87
C LEU A 267 -13.35 -13.67 -42.42
N ILE A 268 -12.77 -13.45 -43.61
CA ILE A 268 -12.57 -12.12 -44.18
C ILE A 268 -13.41 -11.93 -45.45
N ASN A 269 -13.64 -10.68 -45.84
CA ASN A 269 -14.28 -10.27 -47.11
C ASN A 269 -15.70 -10.84 -47.30
N THR A 270 -16.51 -10.81 -46.25
CA THR A 270 -17.94 -11.11 -46.33
C THR A 270 -18.75 -9.83 -46.63
N PRO A 271 -19.96 -9.92 -47.20
CA PRO A 271 -20.77 -8.72 -47.47
C PRO A 271 -21.05 -7.86 -46.23
N PHE A 272 -21.25 -8.48 -45.06
CA PHE A 272 -21.46 -7.76 -43.79
C PHE A 272 -20.20 -7.00 -43.34
N GLN A 273 -19.02 -7.58 -43.56
CA GLN A 273 -17.75 -6.93 -43.24
C GLN A 273 -17.40 -5.83 -44.23
N GLU A 274 -17.69 -6.03 -45.52
CA GLU A 274 -17.43 -5.04 -46.58
C GLU A 274 -18.13 -3.71 -46.29
N GLU A 275 -19.36 -3.73 -45.77
CA GLU A 275 -20.06 -2.49 -45.41
C GLU A 275 -19.29 -1.68 -44.35
N ILE A 276 -18.85 -2.35 -43.28
CA ILE A 276 -18.10 -1.75 -42.17
C ILE A 276 -16.71 -1.30 -42.64
N VAL A 277 -16.01 -2.14 -43.40
CA VAL A 277 -14.70 -1.82 -43.98
C VAL A 277 -14.81 -0.59 -44.88
N ASN A 278 -15.83 -0.52 -45.74
CA ASN A 278 -16.07 0.63 -46.61
C ASN A 278 -16.43 1.89 -45.83
N SER A 279 -17.13 1.80 -44.68
CA SER A 279 -17.36 2.97 -43.83
C SER A 279 -16.08 3.47 -43.17
N ILE A 280 -15.24 2.57 -42.67
CA ILE A 280 -13.95 2.90 -42.07
C ILE A 280 -13.02 3.55 -43.11
N GLN A 281 -12.89 2.97 -44.30
CA GLN A 281 -12.01 3.49 -45.36
C GLN A 281 -12.45 4.85 -45.93
N ARG A 282 -13.72 5.22 -45.76
CA ARG A 282 -14.22 6.55 -46.14
C ARG A 282 -13.63 7.63 -45.24
N VAL A 283 -13.53 7.38 -43.93
CA VAL A 283 -13.08 8.36 -42.92
C VAL A 283 -11.59 8.24 -42.56
N ALA A 284 -11.01 7.04 -42.63
CA ALA A 284 -9.62 6.75 -42.30
C ALA A 284 -8.78 6.44 -43.54
N LYS A 285 -7.67 7.16 -43.73
CA LYS A 285 -6.76 6.98 -44.87
C LYS A 285 -5.49 6.23 -44.47
N GLU A 286 -4.90 6.65 -43.36
CA GLU A 286 -3.66 6.05 -42.85
C GLU A 286 -3.92 4.69 -42.18
N PRO A 287 -2.97 3.74 -42.23
CA PRO A 287 -3.13 2.43 -41.61
C PRO A 287 -3.48 2.49 -40.12
N GLU A 288 -2.82 3.36 -39.35
CA GLU A 288 -3.10 3.57 -37.93
C GLU A 288 -4.54 4.03 -37.68
N GLN A 289 -5.03 4.98 -38.48
CA GLN A 289 -6.42 5.46 -38.35
C GLN A 289 -7.41 4.33 -38.61
N LYS A 290 -7.15 3.46 -39.60
CA LYS A 290 -8.01 2.29 -39.87
C LYS A 290 -8.03 1.31 -38.70
N VAL A 291 -6.89 1.11 -38.03
CA VAL A 291 -6.81 0.28 -36.83
C VAL A 291 -7.68 0.86 -35.71
N MET A 292 -7.52 2.15 -35.43
CA MET A 292 -8.28 2.83 -34.37
C MET A 292 -9.78 2.85 -34.65
N GLU A 293 -10.21 3.15 -35.89
CA GLU A 293 -11.63 3.14 -36.28
C GLU A 293 -12.23 1.74 -36.21
N ALA A 294 -11.50 0.69 -36.62
CA ALA A 294 -11.95 -0.69 -36.47
C ALA A 294 -12.08 -1.08 -34.99
N LEU A 295 -11.11 -0.69 -34.16
CA LEU A 295 -11.16 -0.92 -32.72
C LEU A 295 -12.37 -0.21 -32.10
N HIS A 296 -12.58 1.08 -32.40
CA HIS A 296 -13.70 1.86 -31.88
C HIS A 296 -15.05 1.30 -32.34
N PHE A 297 -15.16 0.84 -33.59
CA PHE A 297 -16.35 0.12 -34.05
C PHE A 297 -16.62 -1.09 -33.16
N VAL A 298 -15.63 -1.95 -32.94
CA VAL A 298 -15.83 -3.16 -32.12
C VAL A 298 -16.11 -2.81 -30.65
N GLN A 299 -15.48 -1.78 -30.09
CA GLN A 299 -15.70 -1.35 -28.70
C GLN A 299 -17.09 -0.76 -28.48
N ASN A 300 -17.54 0.13 -29.37
CA ASN A 300 -18.73 0.96 -29.16
C ASN A 300 -20.00 0.39 -29.81
N GLU A 301 -19.88 -0.33 -30.93
CA GLU A 301 -21.03 -0.87 -31.68
C GLU A 301 -21.31 -2.35 -31.40
N VAL A 302 -20.47 -3.01 -30.57
CA VAL A 302 -20.66 -4.41 -30.16
C VAL A 302 -20.60 -4.51 -28.64
N ARG A 303 -21.75 -4.73 -28.01
CA ARG A 303 -21.87 -4.82 -26.55
C ARG A 303 -21.21 -6.08 -26.00
N TYR A 304 -20.54 -5.96 -24.85
CA TYR A 304 -20.05 -7.14 -24.14
C TYR A 304 -21.22 -7.99 -23.59
N LEU A 305 -21.26 -9.25 -24.00
CA LEU A 305 -22.20 -10.27 -23.53
C LEU A 305 -21.59 -11.64 -23.80
N GLY A 306 -21.21 -12.36 -22.75
CA GLY A 306 -20.64 -13.70 -22.87
C GLY A 306 -21.69 -14.79 -22.84
N ILE A 307 -21.70 -15.65 -23.85
CA ILE A 307 -22.48 -16.88 -23.88
C ILE A 307 -21.50 -18.02 -24.03
N GLU A 308 -21.01 -18.51 -22.90
CA GLU A 308 -19.84 -19.41 -22.78
C GLU A 308 -20.26 -20.86 -22.49
N MET A 309 -21.36 -21.31 -23.07
CA MET A 309 -21.89 -22.67 -22.85
C MET A 309 -21.24 -23.70 -23.78
N GLY A 310 -20.84 -24.86 -23.25
CA GLY A 310 -20.28 -25.94 -24.06
C GLY A 310 -19.00 -25.51 -24.80
N GLU A 311 -18.94 -25.76 -26.10
CA GLU A 311 -17.78 -25.40 -26.94
C GLU A 311 -17.55 -23.88 -27.01
N ARG A 312 -18.59 -23.06 -26.78
CA ARG A 312 -18.50 -21.58 -26.82
C ARG A 312 -17.65 -20.98 -25.72
N SER A 313 -17.37 -21.73 -24.65
CA SER A 313 -16.40 -21.33 -23.63
C SER A 313 -15.00 -21.06 -24.21
N TYR A 314 -14.64 -21.71 -25.33
CA TYR A 314 -13.36 -21.51 -26.03
C TYR A 314 -13.50 -21.06 -27.49
N GLN A 315 -14.59 -21.43 -28.17
CA GLN A 315 -14.77 -21.17 -29.59
C GLN A 315 -15.59 -19.91 -29.87
N PRO A 316 -15.00 -18.87 -30.51
CA PRO A 316 -15.73 -17.67 -30.86
C PRO A 316 -16.82 -17.91 -31.91
N SER A 317 -17.86 -17.08 -31.85
CA SER A 317 -18.89 -16.88 -32.87
C SER A 317 -18.27 -16.41 -34.19
N ALA A 318 -19.02 -16.57 -35.28
CA ALA A 318 -18.58 -16.04 -36.58
C ALA A 318 -18.65 -14.50 -36.57
N PRO A 319 -17.68 -13.77 -37.17
CA PRO A 319 -17.69 -12.30 -37.20
C PRO A 319 -19.00 -11.70 -37.72
N ASP A 320 -19.57 -12.27 -38.79
CA ASP A 320 -20.84 -11.81 -39.37
C ASP A 320 -22.01 -11.96 -38.40
N GLN A 321 -22.02 -13.02 -37.58
CA GLN A 321 -23.02 -13.21 -36.55
C GLN A 321 -22.87 -12.17 -35.43
N VAL A 322 -21.64 -11.82 -35.06
CA VAL A 322 -21.36 -10.78 -34.06
C VAL A 322 -21.81 -9.40 -34.57
N ILE A 323 -21.57 -9.10 -35.86
CA ILE A 323 -22.04 -7.89 -36.53
C ILE A 323 -23.56 -7.82 -36.53
N ASP A 324 -24.24 -8.89 -36.92
CA ASP A 324 -25.70 -8.96 -37.00
C ASP A 324 -26.37 -8.74 -35.63
N ARG A 325 -25.88 -9.45 -34.60
CA ARG A 325 -26.48 -9.40 -33.25
C ARG A 325 -26.00 -8.24 -32.37
N ARG A 326 -24.91 -7.57 -32.74
CA ARG A 326 -24.29 -6.43 -32.01
C ARG A 326 -23.84 -6.75 -30.58
N PHE A 327 -23.46 -8.00 -30.30
CA PHE A 327 -22.86 -8.38 -29.01
C PHE A 327 -21.88 -9.55 -29.12
N GLY A 328 -20.98 -9.69 -28.15
CA GLY A 328 -20.07 -10.84 -27.99
C GLY A 328 -19.15 -10.71 -26.78
N ASP A 329 -18.43 -11.79 -26.44
CA ASP A 329 -17.39 -11.79 -25.41
C ASP A 329 -16.00 -11.38 -25.94
N CYS A 330 -14.96 -11.59 -25.14
CA CYS A 330 -13.57 -11.30 -25.49
C CYS A 330 -13.08 -12.04 -26.74
N LYS A 331 -13.49 -13.29 -26.92
CA LYS A 331 -13.09 -14.15 -28.04
C LYS A 331 -13.79 -13.68 -29.31
N ASP A 332 -15.09 -13.40 -29.22
CA ASP A 332 -15.93 -12.89 -30.30
C ASP A 332 -15.42 -11.54 -30.82
N LYS A 333 -15.20 -10.58 -29.91
CA LYS A 333 -14.78 -9.21 -30.26
C LYS A 333 -13.35 -9.19 -30.81
N SER A 334 -12.44 -10.01 -30.26
CA SER A 334 -11.08 -10.14 -30.79
C SER A 334 -11.04 -10.75 -32.18
N ARG A 335 -11.82 -11.81 -32.45
CA ARG A 335 -11.90 -12.40 -33.78
C ARG A 335 -12.54 -11.46 -34.80
N LEU A 336 -13.56 -10.69 -34.40
CA LEU A 336 -14.18 -9.69 -35.26
C LEU A 336 -13.17 -8.59 -35.64
N LEU A 337 -12.44 -8.03 -34.66
CA LEU A 337 -11.43 -7.01 -34.92
C LEU A 337 -10.35 -7.52 -35.89
N VAL A 338 -9.82 -8.72 -35.66
CA VAL A 338 -8.84 -9.33 -36.57
C VAL A 338 -9.40 -9.48 -37.99
N SER A 339 -10.65 -9.92 -38.12
CA SER A 339 -11.29 -10.12 -39.44
C SER A 339 -11.48 -8.80 -40.20
N LEU A 340 -11.85 -7.72 -39.51
CA LEU A 340 -11.96 -6.38 -40.11
C LEU A 340 -10.59 -5.82 -40.53
N LEU A 341 -9.57 -5.95 -39.67
CA LEU A 341 -8.22 -5.49 -39.95
C LEU A 341 -7.59 -6.23 -41.13
N GLN A 342 -7.70 -7.56 -41.16
CA GLN A 342 -7.18 -8.36 -42.27
C GLN A 342 -7.92 -8.11 -43.59
N SER A 343 -9.23 -7.82 -43.55
CA SER A 343 -9.99 -7.39 -44.74
C SER A 343 -9.48 -6.04 -45.30
N MET A 344 -8.81 -5.23 -44.48
CA MET A 344 -8.14 -3.99 -44.89
C MET A 344 -6.65 -4.16 -45.20
N GLY A 345 -6.14 -5.40 -45.22
CA GLY A 345 -4.73 -5.70 -45.50
C GLY A 345 -3.78 -5.39 -44.33
N ILE A 346 -4.30 -5.26 -43.11
CA ILE A 346 -3.50 -5.02 -41.89
C ILE A 346 -3.24 -6.37 -41.22
N GLU A 347 -1.97 -6.64 -40.89
CA GLU A 347 -1.58 -7.86 -40.20
C GLU A 347 -2.05 -7.82 -38.74
N ALA A 348 -2.92 -8.76 -38.37
CA ALA A 348 -3.46 -8.87 -37.03
C ALA A 348 -3.72 -10.34 -36.67
N SER A 349 -3.56 -10.69 -35.39
CA SER A 349 -3.82 -12.02 -34.86
C SER A 349 -4.50 -11.93 -33.50
N THR A 350 -5.42 -12.86 -33.21
CA THR A 350 -5.97 -12.99 -31.85
C THR A 350 -4.88 -13.51 -30.93
N ALA A 351 -4.86 -13.05 -29.69
CA ALA A 351 -3.92 -13.53 -28.69
C ALA A 351 -4.66 -13.89 -27.39
N LEU A 352 -4.40 -15.08 -26.87
CA LEU A 352 -4.98 -15.55 -25.61
C LEU A 352 -4.06 -15.15 -24.46
N VAL A 353 -4.63 -14.59 -23.40
CA VAL A 353 -3.88 -14.09 -22.23
C VAL A 353 -4.52 -14.60 -20.94
N ASN A 354 -3.75 -14.53 -19.86
CA ASN A 354 -4.26 -14.74 -18.51
C ASN A 354 -4.18 -13.42 -17.75
N THR A 355 -5.31 -12.93 -17.22
CA THR A 355 -5.39 -11.62 -16.56
C THR A 355 -4.79 -11.59 -15.16
N GLU A 356 -4.45 -12.74 -14.59
CA GLU A 356 -4.05 -12.87 -13.19
C GLU A 356 -2.66 -13.47 -13.04
N ASN A 357 -2.32 -14.51 -13.79
CA ASN A 357 -1.11 -15.33 -13.57
C ASN A 357 0.21 -14.63 -13.94
N GLY A 358 0.19 -13.56 -14.74
CA GLY A 358 1.40 -12.81 -15.14
C GLY A 358 2.61 -13.72 -15.45
N PRO A 359 3.75 -13.59 -14.73
CA PRO A 359 4.94 -14.40 -14.94
C PRO A 359 4.73 -15.90 -14.62
N GLN A 360 3.79 -16.23 -13.73
CA GLN A 360 3.53 -17.60 -13.32
C GLN A 360 2.97 -18.48 -14.45
N LEU A 361 2.44 -17.89 -15.53
CA LEU A 361 2.03 -18.65 -16.71
C LEU A 361 3.18 -19.51 -17.29
N MET A 362 4.44 -19.05 -17.17
CA MET A 362 5.62 -19.79 -17.62
C MET A 362 5.92 -21.02 -16.75
N GLU A 363 5.49 -20.99 -15.48
CA GLU A 363 5.68 -22.08 -14.53
C GLU A 363 4.61 -23.17 -14.71
N MET A 364 3.48 -22.88 -15.34
CA MET A 364 2.41 -23.85 -15.60
C MET A 364 2.73 -24.82 -16.76
N LEU A 365 2.17 -26.04 -16.72
CA LEU A 365 2.17 -26.90 -17.90
C LEU A 365 1.26 -26.33 -19.00
N PRO A 366 1.64 -26.46 -20.28
CA PRO A 366 0.80 -26.01 -21.39
C PRO A 366 -0.58 -26.67 -21.38
N THR A 367 -1.62 -25.83 -21.44
CA THR A 367 -3.01 -26.27 -21.52
C THR A 367 -3.89 -25.17 -22.13
N PRO A 368 -4.91 -25.52 -22.94
CA PRO A 368 -5.94 -24.57 -23.38
C PRO A 368 -6.61 -23.80 -22.24
N SER A 369 -6.77 -24.44 -21.07
CA SER A 369 -7.41 -23.86 -19.89
C SER A 369 -6.57 -22.81 -19.15
N ALA A 370 -5.34 -22.53 -19.59
CA ALA A 370 -4.46 -21.56 -18.93
C ALA A 370 -4.82 -20.09 -19.24
N PHE A 371 -5.72 -19.84 -20.20
CA PHE A 371 -6.09 -18.50 -20.64
C PHE A 371 -7.55 -18.20 -20.26
N ASN A 372 -7.79 -17.00 -19.75
CA ASN A 372 -9.12 -16.54 -19.31
C ASN A 372 -9.61 -15.31 -20.11
N HIS A 373 -8.79 -14.76 -21.01
CA HIS A 373 -9.13 -13.57 -21.82
C HIS A 373 -8.50 -13.62 -23.21
N ALA A 374 -9.04 -12.84 -24.15
CA ALA A 374 -8.56 -12.77 -25.53
C ALA A 374 -8.49 -11.32 -26.02
N ILE A 375 -7.35 -10.96 -26.61
CA ILE A 375 -7.02 -9.64 -27.16
C ILE A 375 -6.49 -9.76 -28.60
N VAL A 376 -6.00 -8.66 -29.18
CA VAL A 376 -5.46 -8.62 -30.55
C VAL A 376 -4.03 -8.09 -30.58
N LEU A 377 -3.16 -8.80 -31.28
CA LEU A 377 -1.84 -8.31 -31.69
C LEU A 377 -1.94 -7.77 -33.12
N VAL A 378 -1.59 -6.51 -33.32
CA VAL A 378 -1.51 -5.86 -34.64
C VAL A 378 -0.04 -5.61 -34.98
N ASN A 379 0.40 -6.05 -36.16
CA ASN A 379 1.69 -5.64 -36.70
C ASN A 379 1.48 -4.52 -37.71
N LEU A 380 2.05 -3.35 -37.42
CA LEU A 380 1.99 -2.19 -38.30
C LEU A 380 3.39 -1.63 -38.50
N ASN A 381 3.85 -1.62 -39.76
CA ASN A 381 5.18 -1.15 -40.14
C ASN A 381 6.35 -1.80 -39.36
N GLY A 382 6.19 -3.07 -38.97
CA GLY A 382 7.19 -3.81 -38.19
C GLY A 382 7.09 -3.63 -36.68
N ASN A 383 6.19 -2.77 -36.19
CA ASN A 383 5.91 -2.58 -34.76
C ASN A 383 4.69 -3.40 -34.33
N ASN A 384 4.78 -3.99 -33.14
CA ASN A 384 3.72 -4.78 -32.54
C ASN A 384 2.89 -3.93 -31.55
N TYR A 385 1.58 -3.92 -31.72
CA TYR A 385 0.62 -3.22 -30.86
C TYR A 385 -0.40 -4.20 -30.30
N TRP A 386 -0.56 -4.20 -28.97
CA TRP A 386 -1.58 -4.98 -28.28
C TRP A 386 -2.84 -4.13 -28.10
N LEU A 387 -3.98 -4.63 -28.56
CA LEU A 387 -5.27 -3.95 -28.48
C LEU A 387 -6.30 -4.85 -27.82
N ASP A 388 -7.05 -4.30 -26.86
CA ASP A 388 -8.14 -4.99 -26.21
C ASP A 388 -9.51 -4.44 -26.69
N PRO A 389 -10.23 -5.16 -27.57
CA PRO A 389 -11.50 -4.72 -28.08
C PRO A 389 -12.65 -4.81 -27.06
N THR A 390 -12.40 -5.36 -25.87
CA THR A 390 -13.40 -5.51 -24.80
C THR A 390 -13.49 -4.30 -23.88
N ARG A 391 -12.50 -3.42 -23.94
CA ARG A 391 -12.52 -2.14 -23.24
C ARG A 391 -13.57 -1.21 -23.85
N SER A 392 -14.03 -0.25 -23.07
CA SER A 392 -15.06 0.70 -23.47
C SER A 392 -14.52 2.13 -23.40
N ASN A 393 -15.06 3.01 -24.24
CA ASN A 393 -14.77 4.45 -24.23
C ASN A 393 -13.27 4.81 -24.35
N GLN A 394 -12.45 3.94 -24.94
CA GLN A 394 -11.05 4.26 -25.20
C GLN A 394 -10.94 5.32 -26.28
N LYS A 395 -9.99 6.23 -26.12
CA LYS A 395 -9.63 7.26 -27.10
C LYS A 395 -8.11 7.28 -27.30
N GLY A 396 -7.64 8.15 -28.19
CA GLY A 396 -6.23 8.32 -28.51
C GLY A 396 -5.83 7.70 -29.85
N ASN A 397 -4.57 7.32 -29.94
CA ASN A 397 -3.93 6.68 -31.07
C ASN A 397 -3.08 5.49 -30.57
N LEU A 398 -2.34 4.80 -31.45
CA LEU A 398 -1.62 3.59 -31.06
C LEU A 398 -0.51 3.83 -30.01
N SER A 399 -0.02 5.07 -29.86
CA SER A 399 0.98 5.44 -28.85
C SER A 399 0.39 5.84 -27.49
N THR A 400 -0.87 6.29 -27.48
CA THR A 400 -1.57 6.82 -26.28
C THR A 400 -2.68 5.92 -25.77
N ILE A 401 -3.11 4.91 -26.55
CA ILE A 401 -4.09 3.93 -26.09
C ILE A 401 -3.52 3.10 -24.95
N TYR A 402 -4.38 2.76 -23.99
CA TYR A 402 -4.04 1.87 -22.90
C TYR A 402 -4.37 0.41 -23.22
N THR A 403 -3.41 -0.47 -22.97
CA THR A 403 -3.60 -1.92 -22.93
C THR A 403 -2.91 -2.48 -21.69
N PRO A 404 -3.61 -3.28 -20.85
CA PRO A 404 -2.97 -3.95 -19.72
C PRO A 404 -1.83 -4.87 -20.18
N ASN A 405 -0.75 -4.94 -19.39
CA ASN A 405 0.30 -5.92 -19.60
C ASN A 405 -0.02 -7.19 -18.81
N TYR A 406 -0.22 -8.30 -19.53
CA TYR A 406 -0.49 -9.62 -18.94
C TYR A 406 0.77 -10.52 -18.92
N ASP A 407 1.95 -9.91 -19.09
CA ASP A 407 3.27 -10.52 -19.29
C ASP A 407 3.40 -11.36 -20.56
N TYR A 408 2.59 -12.40 -20.69
CA TYR A 408 2.67 -13.39 -21.75
C TYR A 408 1.33 -13.62 -22.44
N ALA A 409 1.40 -13.72 -23.77
CA ALA A 409 0.26 -13.99 -24.63
C ALA A 409 0.55 -15.17 -25.56
N LEU A 410 -0.46 -16.01 -25.83
CA LEU A 410 -0.42 -17.02 -26.88
C LEU A 410 -1.04 -16.44 -28.15
N VAL A 411 -0.21 -15.91 -29.05
CA VAL A 411 -0.65 -15.36 -30.34
C VAL A 411 -1.15 -16.49 -31.23
N VAL A 412 -2.40 -16.47 -31.64
CA VAL A 412 -2.99 -17.55 -32.44
C VAL A 412 -2.49 -17.45 -33.89
N SER A 413 -1.77 -18.47 -34.34
CA SER A 413 -1.22 -18.54 -35.71
C SER A 413 -1.14 -19.99 -36.21
N GLU A 414 -1.05 -20.15 -37.54
CA GLU A 414 -0.84 -21.46 -38.18
C GLU A 414 0.54 -22.04 -37.84
N HIS A 415 1.56 -21.19 -37.85
CA HIS A 415 2.94 -21.54 -37.52
C HIS A 415 3.26 -21.04 -36.12
N GLY A 416 3.03 -21.91 -35.15
CA GLY A 416 3.14 -21.55 -33.75
C GLY A 416 4.57 -21.27 -33.27
N THR A 417 4.76 -20.18 -32.53
CA THR A 417 6.03 -19.77 -31.90
C THR A 417 6.04 -19.99 -30.39
N GLY A 418 4.91 -20.36 -29.78
CA GLY A 418 4.75 -20.50 -28.33
C GLY A 418 4.25 -19.21 -27.66
N LEU A 419 4.53 -19.05 -26.36
CA LEU A 419 4.19 -17.83 -25.62
C LEU A 419 5.06 -16.66 -26.11
N THR A 420 4.42 -15.52 -26.29
CA THR A 420 5.03 -14.26 -26.70
C THR A 420 4.97 -13.28 -25.53
N LYS A 421 6.10 -12.69 -25.15
CA LYS A 421 6.13 -11.64 -24.14
C LYS A 421 5.50 -10.36 -24.70
N MET A 422 4.60 -9.71 -23.96
CA MET A 422 3.83 -8.58 -24.50
C MET A 422 4.69 -7.32 -24.69
N SER A 423 5.40 -6.85 -23.67
CA SER A 423 6.50 -5.86 -23.77
C SER A 423 7.05 -5.63 -22.36
N ASP A 424 8.34 -5.27 -22.25
CA ASP A 424 8.90 -4.67 -21.02
C ASP A 424 8.73 -3.14 -20.98
N ASP A 425 8.42 -2.55 -22.13
CA ASP A 425 8.32 -1.11 -22.28
C ASP A 425 6.96 -0.62 -21.76
N ILE A 426 6.96 -0.25 -20.48
CA ILE A 426 5.87 0.46 -19.83
C ILE A 426 5.87 1.90 -20.36
N ASN A 427 5.57 2.07 -21.64
CA ASN A 427 5.04 3.35 -22.13
C ASN A 427 3.61 3.61 -21.57
N ALA A 428 3.13 2.70 -20.71
CA ALA A 428 1.82 2.65 -20.07
C ALA A 428 1.84 3.14 -18.60
N VAL A 429 2.75 4.02 -18.20
CA VAL A 429 2.70 4.62 -16.86
C VAL A 429 1.33 5.28 -16.68
N HIS A 430 0.57 4.83 -15.69
CA HIS A 430 -0.72 5.43 -15.38
C HIS A 430 -0.48 6.72 -14.60
N SER A 431 -0.64 7.84 -15.29
CA SER A 431 -0.42 9.17 -14.74
C SER A 431 -1.72 9.82 -14.30
N LYS A 432 -1.65 10.44 -13.13
CA LYS A 432 -2.59 11.45 -12.66
C LYS A 432 -1.78 12.66 -12.23
N THR A 433 -2.19 13.82 -12.69
CA THR A 433 -1.66 15.09 -12.21
C THR A 433 -2.79 15.85 -11.55
N VAL A 434 -2.58 16.26 -10.31
CA VAL A 434 -3.53 17.11 -9.56
C VAL A 434 -2.87 18.45 -9.33
N GLU A 435 -3.58 19.52 -9.67
CA GLU A 435 -3.22 20.88 -9.35
C GLU A 435 -4.31 21.47 -8.45
N GLU A 436 -3.92 21.84 -7.24
CA GLU A 436 -4.78 22.50 -6.26
C GLU A 436 -4.37 23.95 -6.09
N LYS A 437 -5.37 24.82 -5.93
CA LYS A 437 -5.16 26.23 -5.63
C LYS A 437 -6.04 26.65 -4.47
N PHE A 438 -5.41 27.03 -3.37
CA PHE A 438 -6.04 27.63 -2.20
C PHE A 438 -5.78 29.14 -2.19
N ASP A 439 -6.79 29.93 -1.84
CA ASP A 439 -6.63 31.35 -1.50
C ASP A 439 -7.05 31.58 -0.05
N ILE A 440 -6.07 31.81 0.82
CA ILE A 440 -6.28 32.00 2.25
C ILE A 440 -5.95 33.42 2.74
N ARG A 441 -5.65 34.35 1.82
CA ARG A 441 -5.26 35.73 2.15
C ARG A 441 -6.24 36.45 3.07
N ASP A 442 -7.54 36.25 2.82
CA ASP A 442 -8.65 36.84 3.56
C ASP A 442 -9.43 35.80 4.38
N ALA A 443 -8.91 34.57 4.55
CA ALA A 443 -9.69 33.43 5.06
C ALA A 443 -10.13 33.56 6.54
N LEU A 444 -9.62 34.55 7.26
CA LEU A 444 -10.10 34.91 8.60
C LEU A 444 -11.46 35.61 8.61
N ILE A 445 -11.81 36.29 7.52
CA ILE A 445 -13.00 37.14 7.44
C ILE A 445 -13.95 36.74 6.30
N LYS A 446 -13.48 35.90 5.37
CA LYS A 446 -14.24 35.40 4.22
C LYS A 446 -13.95 33.91 4.02
N PRO A 447 -14.85 33.16 3.36
CA PRO A 447 -14.55 31.78 2.96
C PRO A 447 -13.29 31.71 2.09
N ALA A 448 -12.45 30.71 2.32
CA ALA A 448 -11.31 30.44 1.46
C ALA A 448 -11.79 29.84 0.13
N THR A 449 -11.12 30.16 -0.98
CA THR A 449 -11.42 29.51 -2.27
C THR A 449 -10.51 28.32 -2.49
N TYR A 450 -11.05 27.22 -2.99
CA TYR A 450 -10.31 25.99 -3.27
C TYR A 450 -10.65 25.47 -4.67
N GLY A 451 -9.70 25.56 -5.59
CA GLY A 451 -9.81 25.02 -6.94
C GLY A 451 -9.01 23.73 -7.08
N ILE A 452 -9.59 22.73 -7.76
CA ILE A 452 -8.90 21.48 -8.08
C ILE A 452 -9.00 21.25 -9.58
N GLN A 453 -7.87 20.96 -10.22
CA GLN A 453 -7.81 20.40 -11.56
C GLN A 453 -7.14 19.03 -11.50
N THR A 454 -7.86 18.00 -11.92
CA THR A 454 -7.30 16.65 -12.05
C THR A 454 -7.19 16.28 -13.52
N ASP A 455 -5.98 16.00 -13.96
CA ASP A 455 -5.63 15.51 -15.27
C ASP A 455 -5.40 14.01 -15.24
N TYR A 456 -6.25 13.29 -15.96
CA TYR A 456 -6.19 11.84 -16.13
C TYR A 456 -5.64 11.51 -17.51
N GLU A 457 -4.71 10.56 -17.56
CA GLU A 457 -4.14 10.07 -18.83
C GLU A 457 -4.41 8.58 -19.01
N ARG A 458 -4.50 8.15 -20.27
CA ARG A 458 -4.57 6.73 -20.66
C ARG A 458 -5.69 5.96 -19.93
N TYR A 459 -5.33 4.97 -19.11
CA TYR A 459 -6.27 4.14 -18.35
C TYR A 459 -7.27 4.97 -17.53
N TYR A 460 -6.77 6.00 -16.82
CA TYR A 460 -7.65 6.81 -15.98
C TYR A 460 -8.55 7.73 -16.81
N ALA A 461 -8.07 8.23 -17.95
CA ALA A 461 -8.91 9.00 -18.88
C ALA A 461 -10.06 8.13 -19.41
N ASP A 462 -9.76 6.90 -19.85
CA ASP A 462 -10.76 5.93 -20.31
C ASP A 462 -11.78 5.60 -19.19
N SER A 463 -11.30 5.41 -17.95
CA SER A 463 -12.14 5.13 -16.78
C SER A 463 -13.10 6.29 -16.45
N VAL A 464 -12.59 7.53 -16.46
CA VAL A 464 -13.43 8.71 -16.20
C VAL A 464 -14.42 8.95 -17.34
N ARG A 465 -14.05 8.70 -18.61
CA ARG A 465 -15.00 8.72 -19.73
C ARG A 465 -16.11 7.70 -19.56
N GLN A 466 -15.78 6.49 -19.12
CA GLN A 466 -16.79 5.47 -18.80
C GLN A 466 -17.73 5.97 -17.71
N GLN A 467 -17.19 6.50 -16.61
CA GLN A 467 -18.00 7.02 -15.51
C GLN A 467 -18.94 8.16 -15.96
N LEU A 468 -18.43 9.10 -16.77
CA LEU A 468 -19.22 10.21 -17.33
C LEU A 468 -20.32 9.74 -18.30
N SER A 469 -20.16 8.56 -18.92
CA SER A 469 -21.19 7.97 -19.79
C SER A 469 -22.31 7.28 -19.00
N GLU A 470 -22.04 6.87 -17.75
CA GLU A 470 -22.96 6.10 -16.91
C GLU A 470 -23.61 6.95 -15.81
N THR A 471 -22.91 7.98 -15.33
CA THR A 471 -23.28 8.79 -14.17
C THR A 471 -23.29 10.26 -14.54
N SER A 472 -24.29 11.02 -14.06
CA SER A 472 -24.36 12.44 -14.36
C SER A 472 -23.22 13.22 -13.69
N LEU A 473 -22.75 14.30 -14.33
CA LEU A 473 -21.68 15.15 -13.77
C LEU A 473 -22.06 15.71 -12.39
N LYS A 474 -23.34 15.95 -12.14
CA LYS A 474 -23.85 16.42 -10.85
C LYS A 474 -23.70 15.37 -9.74
N GLU A 475 -23.94 14.09 -10.03
CA GLU A 475 -23.75 13.00 -9.07
C GLU A 475 -22.26 12.78 -8.77
N ILE A 476 -21.41 12.84 -9.80
CA ILE A 476 -19.95 12.78 -9.63
C ILE A 476 -19.48 13.93 -8.73
N GLN A 477 -19.93 15.16 -9.03
CA GLN A 477 -19.62 16.33 -8.21
C GLN A 477 -20.08 16.18 -6.75
N GLN A 478 -21.26 15.63 -6.51
CA GLN A 478 -21.73 15.37 -5.13
C GLN A 478 -20.85 14.34 -4.41
N SER A 479 -20.41 13.28 -5.11
CA SER A 479 -19.50 12.30 -4.55
C SER A 479 -18.15 12.92 -4.18
N TYR A 480 -17.61 13.80 -5.04
CA TYR A 480 -16.33 14.45 -4.80
C TYR A 480 -16.45 15.49 -3.69
N LEU A 481 -17.52 16.29 -3.66
CA LEU A 481 -17.82 17.19 -2.55
C LEU A 481 -17.86 16.45 -1.21
N ASN A 482 -18.53 15.29 -1.14
CA ASN A 482 -18.58 14.48 0.08
C ASN A 482 -17.21 13.95 0.49
N TYR A 483 -16.35 13.60 -0.47
CA TYR A 483 -14.98 13.18 -0.21
C TYR A 483 -14.15 14.35 0.35
N ILE A 484 -14.22 15.52 -0.29
CA ILE A 484 -13.52 16.75 0.16
C ILE A 484 -14.04 17.21 1.54
N ALA A 485 -15.33 17.06 1.81
CA ALA A 485 -15.93 17.38 3.11
C ALA A 485 -15.38 16.51 4.26
N GLY A 486 -14.77 15.36 3.95
CA GLY A 486 -14.04 14.56 4.94
C GLY A 486 -12.76 15.24 5.45
N TYR A 487 -12.17 16.14 4.66
CA TYR A 487 -11.00 16.94 5.03
C TYR A 487 -11.37 18.37 5.44
N TYR A 488 -12.35 18.96 4.77
CA TYR A 488 -12.82 20.34 4.99
C TYR A 488 -14.34 20.35 5.24
N PRO A 489 -14.82 20.18 6.50
CA PRO A 489 -16.23 19.91 6.80
C PRO A 489 -17.24 20.94 6.29
N ASN A 490 -16.86 22.21 6.22
CA ASN A 490 -17.71 23.32 5.81
C ASN A 490 -17.49 23.75 4.35
N VAL A 491 -17.06 22.81 3.50
CA VAL A 491 -16.86 23.03 2.07
C VAL A 491 -18.19 23.07 1.31
N GLU A 492 -18.33 24.04 0.41
CA GLU A 492 -19.50 24.20 -0.47
C GLU A 492 -19.03 24.37 -1.93
N VAL A 493 -19.89 24.01 -2.88
CA VAL A 493 -19.62 24.21 -4.31
C VAL A 493 -19.72 25.71 -4.65
N ALA A 494 -18.62 26.30 -5.08
CA ALA A 494 -18.59 27.68 -5.57
C ALA A 494 -19.01 27.76 -7.05
N LYS A 495 -18.53 26.82 -7.87
CA LYS A 495 -18.88 26.72 -9.30
C LYS A 495 -19.07 25.26 -9.69
N GLY A 496 -20.07 25.00 -10.53
CA GLY A 496 -20.34 23.65 -11.06
C GLY A 496 -19.10 23.02 -11.70
N MET A 497 -18.92 21.71 -11.47
CA MET A 497 -17.82 20.94 -12.02
C MET A 497 -17.85 21.01 -13.56
N THR A 498 -16.68 21.04 -14.18
CA THR A 498 -16.53 21.01 -15.64
C THR A 498 -15.47 20.01 -16.04
N PHE A 499 -15.50 19.55 -17.30
CA PHE A 499 -14.48 18.67 -17.84
C PHE A 499 -14.04 19.10 -19.24
N SER A 500 -12.84 18.70 -19.62
CA SER A 500 -12.30 18.82 -20.98
C SER A 500 -11.74 17.47 -21.40
N ASP A 501 -12.02 17.05 -22.63
CA ASP A 501 -11.58 15.77 -23.17
C ASP A 501 -10.70 16.01 -24.41
N ASP A 502 -9.41 15.73 -24.27
CA ASP A 502 -8.51 15.59 -25.41
C ASP A 502 -8.48 14.12 -25.84
N SER A 503 -9.41 13.79 -26.74
CA SER A 503 -9.56 12.45 -27.27
C SER A 503 -8.40 12.03 -28.17
N GLN A 504 -7.54 12.94 -28.66
CA GLN A 504 -6.41 12.57 -29.52
C GLN A 504 -5.20 12.13 -28.68
N MET A 505 -4.98 12.79 -27.54
CA MET A 505 -3.90 12.47 -26.62
C MET A 505 -4.29 11.44 -25.55
N ASN A 506 -5.56 11.02 -25.54
CA ASN A 506 -6.13 10.20 -24.48
C ASN A 506 -5.95 10.82 -23.08
N ARG A 507 -6.34 12.09 -22.97
CA ARG A 507 -6.30 12.86 -21.71
C ARG A 507 -7.67 13.46 -21.42
N LEU A 508 -8.07 13.43 -20.16
CA LEU A 508 -9.29 14.05 -19.68
C LEU A 508 -9.00 14.85 -18.42
N SER A 509 -9.47 16.09 -18.37
CA SER A 509 -9.29 16.99 -17.23
C SER A 509 -10.63 17.25 -16.56
N LEU A 510 -10.71 17.10 -15.24
CA LEU A 510 -11.82 17.56 -14.41
C LEU A 510 -11.42 18.85 -13.68
N LYS A 511 -12.37 19.78 -13.53
CA LYS A 511 -12.18 21.03 -12.80
C LYS A 511 -13.30 21.24 -11.79
N GLU A 512 -12.90 21.53 -10.56
CA GLU A 512 -13.75 21.71 -9.40
C GLU A 512 -13.42 23.04 -8.73
N ASN A 513 -14.42 23.70 -8.16
CA ASN A 513 -14.24 24.96 -7.46
C ASN A 513 -15.15 25.00 -6.25
N TYR A 514 -14.54 25.22 -5.09
CA TYR A 514 -15.16 25.18 -3.79
C TYR A 514 -14.90 26.48 -3.02
N GLU A 515 -15.77 26.74 -2.06
CA GLU A 515 -15.59 27.71 -0.99
C GLU A 515 -15.58 26.95 0.33
N ILE A 516 -14.60 27.22 1.19
CA ILE A 516 -14.48 26.58 2.52
C ILE A 516 -14.70 27.67 3.57
N LYS A 517 -15.82 27.55 4.30
CA LYS A 517 -16.08 28.42 5.45
C LYS A 517 -15.28 27.91 6.65
N ASP A 518 -14.76 28.83 7.46
CA ASP A 518 -14.05 28.49 8.71
C ASP A 518 -12.94 27.44 8.48
N ILE A 519 -12.09 27.69 7.47
CA ILE A 519 -10.98 26.78 7.12
C ILE A 519 -9.93 26.68 8.24
N TRP A 520 -9.80 27.75 9.03
CA TRP A 520 -8.92 27.83 10.18
C TRP A 520 -9.51 27.06 11.37
N VAL A 521 -8.77 26.08 11.87
CA VAL A 521 -9.18 25.26 13.01
C VAL A 521 -8.39 25.69 14.24
N GLU A 522 -9.06 25.86 15.39
CA GLU A 522 -8.38 26.12 16.67
C GLU A 522 -7.53 24.90 17.05
N ASN A 523 -6.25 25.13 17.34
CA ASN A 523 -5.39 24.13 17.96
C ASN A 523 -5.85 23.87 19.42
N ASP A 524 -5.46 22.74 20.01
CA ASP A 524 -5.81 22.31 21.39
C ASP A 524 -5.59 23.41 22.45
N ASP A 525 -4.49 24.18 22.34
CA ASP A 525 -4.15 25.26 23.27
C ASP A 525 -4.91 26.57 23.00
N LYS A 526 -5.72 26.61 21.93
CA LYS A 526 -6.51 27.76 21.41
C LYS A 526 -5.72 29.01 21.05
N ARG A 527 -4.42 29.04 21.31
CA ARG A 527 -3.51 30.14 20.98
C ARG A 527 -3.33 30.26 19.48
N TYR A 528 -3.23 29.15 18.76
CA TYR A 528 -3.02 29.17 17.32
C TYR A 528 -4.26 28.67 16.60
N VAL A 529 -4.44 29.16 15.39
CA VAL A 529 -5.30 28.54 14.40
C VAL A 529 -4.41 27.91 13.33
N GLU A 530 -4.84 26.77 12.81
CA GLU A 530 -4.08 25.97 11.86
C GLU A 530 -4.93 25.52 10.68
N ILE A 531 -4.26 25.29 9.55
CA ILE A 531 -4.82 24.66 8.35
C ILE A 531 -3.88 23.57 7.91
N GLU A 532 -4.44 22.37 7.68
CA GLU A 532 -3.75 21.26 7.04
C GLU A 532 -4.09 21.18 5.55
N PHE A 533 -3.06 21.07 4.73
CA PHE A 533 -3.13 20.86 3.29
C PHE A 533 -2.69 19.42 2.99
N ILE A 534 -3.64 18.59 2.53
CA ILE A 534 -3.43 17.17 2.33
C ILE A 534 -3.45 16.86 0.83
N PRO A 535 -2.32 16.40 0.23
CA PRO A 535 -2.29 15.98 -1.16
C PRO A 535 -3.04 14.64 -1.33
N PHE A 536 -4.36 14.71 -1.54
CA PHE A 536 -5.24 13.54 -1.56
C PHE A 536 -4.80 12.44 -2.54
N LEU A 537 -4.21 12.80 -3.69
CA LEU A 537 -3.73 11.82 -4.67
C LEU A 537 -2.62 10.92 -4.10
N ILE A 538 -1.72 11.50 -3.30
CA ILE A 538 -0.63 10.76 -2.65
C ILE A 538 -1.18 10.01 -1.44
N ASN A 539 -2.00 10.67 -0.62
CA ASN A 539 -2.56 10.08 0.60
C ASN A 539 -3.44 8.85 0.33
N ASP A 540 -4.27 8.88 -0.72
CA ASP A 540 -5.12 7.74 -1.11
C ASP A 540 -4.32 6.54 -1.62
N HIS A 541 -3.16 6.81 -2.24
CA HIS A 541 -2.30 5.79 -2.83
C HIS A 541 -1.40 5.14 -1.78
N VAL A 542 -0.83 5.92 -0.87
CA VAL A 542 0.16 5.48 0.12
C VAL A 542 -0.53 5.01 1.40
N LYS A 543 -0.86 3.71 1.45
CA LYS A 543 -1.51 3.06 2.60
C LYS A 543 -0.52 2.36 3.51
N SER A 544 -0.85 2.32 4.80
CA SER A 544 -0.03 1.61 5.79
C SER A 544 0.00 0.11 5.54
N VAL A 545 1.16 -0.51 5.76
CA VAL A 545 1.37 -1.94 5.53
C VAL A 545 0.66 -2.76 6.61
N GLU A 546 -0.26 -3.64 6.22
CA GLU A 546 -1.09 -4.40 7.18
C GLU A 546 -0.35 -5.53 7.91
N ALA A 547 0.70 -6.11 7.32
CA ALA A 547 1.43 -7.25 7.89
C ALA A 547 2.94 -7.18 7.62
N LEU A 548 3.71 -6.97 8.69
CA LEU A 548 5.17 -6.86 8.66
C LEU A 548 5.89 -8.21 8.84
N VAL A 549 5.23 -9.18 9.46
CA VAL A 549 5.70 -10.55 9.57
C VAL A 549 4.97 -11.36 8.51
N ARG A 550 5.69 -11.74 7.46
CA ARG A 550 5.13 -12.38 6.26
C ARG A 550 6.18 -13.24 5.57
N ASP A 551 5.72 -14.23 4.82
CA ASP A 551 6.57 -15.14 4.03
C ASP A 551 6.33 -14.99 2.52
N MET A 552 5.29 -14.24 2.12
CA MET A 552 4.87 -14.04 0.74
C MET A 552 5.14 -12.60 0.27
N PRO A 553 5.31 -12.31 -1.02
CA PRO A 553 5.49 -10.95 -1.51
C PRO A 553 4.27 -10.06 -1.18
N TYR A 554 4.50 -8.76 -1.00
CA TYR A 554 3.46 -7.73 -0.80
C TYR A 554 3.20 -7.00 -2.11
N ALA A 555 1.95 -6.89 -2.54
CA ALA A 555 1.55 -6.23 -3.77
C ALA A 555 1.70 -4.71 -3.70
N VAL A 556 2.20 -4.11 -4.77
CA VAL A 556 2.29 -2.66 -4.98
C VAL A 556 1.62 -2.32 -6.31
N THR A 557 0.74 -1.32 -6.30
CA THR A 557 0.13 -0.84 -7.54
C THR A 557 1.21 -0.30 -8.48
N HIS A 558 1.36 -0.94 -9.63
CA HIS A 558 2.38 -0.64 -10.62
C HIS A 558 1.84 -0.94 -12.02
N PRO A 559 2.19 -0.16 -13.04
CA PRO A 559 3.02 1.06 -13.01
C PRO A 559 2.19 2.33 -12.83
N VAL A 560 2.62 3.20 -11.91
CA VAL A 560 2.00 4.50 -11.65
C VAL A 560 3.03 5.62 -11.51
N SER A 561 2.66 6.80 -11.96
CA SER A 561 3.40 8.05 -11.71
C SER A 561 2.40 9.15 -11.38
N TYR A 562 2.47 9.68 -10.18
CA TYR A 562 1.56 10.69 -9.67
C TYR A 562 2.30 11.98 -9.38
N ARG A 563 1.67 13.07 -9.77
CA ARG A 563 2.12 14.42 -9.43
C ARG A 563 0.98 15.17 -8.79
N HIS A 564 1.22 15.77 -7.64
CA HIS A 564 0.25 16.59 -6.93
C HIS A 564 0.92 17.91 -6.58
N THR A 565 0.39 19.02 -7.08
CA THR A 565 0.90 20.36 -6.79
C THR A 565 -0.15 21.14 -6.04
N THR A 566 0.20 21.66 -4.87
CA THR A 566 -0.67 22.52 -4.06
C THR A 566 -0.09 23.94 -4.05
N GLU A 567 -0.82 24.88 -4.64
CA GLU A 567 -0.53 26.32 -4.61
C GLU A 567 -1.41 26.98 -3.54
N ILE A 568 -0.80 27.72 -2.61
CA ILE A 568 -1.49 28.39 -1.51
C ILE A 568 -1.14 29.87 -1.56
N LEU A 569 -2.13 30.72 -1.86
CA LEU A 569 -1.98 32.17 -1.76
C LEU A 569 -2.15 32.59 -0.30
N VAL A 570 -1.09 33.16 0.28
CA VAL A 570 -0.99 33.49 1.70
C VAL A 570 -1.04 35.01 1.93
N PRO A 571 -1.42 35.49 3.13
CA PRO A 571 -1.44 36.92 3.45
C PRO A 571 -0.09 37.61 3.20
N GLU A 572 -0.14 38.91 2.90
CA GLU A 572 1.06 39.74 2.71
C GLU A 572 1.98 39.67 3.95
N ASN A 573 3.30 39.66 3.72
CA ASN A 573 4.36 39.53 4.73
C ASN A 573 4.53 38.13 5.35
N SER A 574 3.89 37.10 4.79
CA SER A 574 4.22 35.71 5.13
C SER A 574 5.63 35.34 4.66
N SER A 575 6.30 34.44 5.38
CA SER A 575 7.61 33.91 5.02
C SER A 575 7.66 32.42 5.32
N PHE A 576 8.19 31.64 4.38
CA PHE A 576 8.35 30.19 4.50
C PHE A 576 9.72 29.79 3.97
N ASP A 577 10.33 28.80 4.61
CA ASP A 577 11.59 28.22 4.14
C ASP A 577 11.37 27.31 2.93
N GLU A 578 12.38 27.23 2.05
CA GLU A 578 12.39 26.23 0.99
C GLU A 578 12.78 24.86 1.57
N GLU A 579 12.03 23.83 1.21
CA GLU A 579 12.25 22.47 1.68
C GLU A 579 12.32 21.49 0.50
N PHE A 580 13.17 20.47 0.63
CA PHE A 580 13.21 19.37 -0.31
C PHE A 580 13.43 18.05 0.42
N PHE A 581 12.50 17.12 0.21
CA PHE A 581 12.56 15.77 0.75
C PHE A 581 12.55 14.75 -0.39
N GLU A 582 13.34 13.70 -0.25
CA GLU A 582 13.35 12.57 -1.16
C GLU A 582 13.37 11.27 -0.37
N VAL A 583 12.38 10.41 -0.63
CA VAL A 583 12.29 9.07 -0.06
C VAL A 583 12.45 8.07 -1.19
N LYS A 584 13.50 7.26 -1.13
CA LYS A 584 13.78 6.19 -2.09
C LYS A 584 13.59 4.85 -1.42
N ASP A 585 12.87 3.99 -2.10
CA ASP A 585 12.76 2.58 -1.79
C ASP A 585 13.04 1.74 -3.05
N LYS A 586 13.23 0.44 -2.85
CA LYS A 586 13.29 -0.55 -3.92
C LYS A 586 12.03 -0.52 -4.80
N ALA A 587 10.86 -0.28 -4.22
CA ALA A 587 9.56 -0.36 -4.90
C ALA A 587 8.96 0.98 -5.32
N PHE A 588 9.45 2.10 -4.81
CA PHE A 588 8.97 3.42 -5.21
C PHE A 588 10.00 4.54 -5.01
N ARG A 589 9.72 5.68 -5.62
CA ARG A 589 10.39 6.96 -5.36
C ARG A 589 9.34 8.02 -5.03
N PHE A 590 9.60 8.79 -3.99
CA PHE A 590 8.78 9.93 -3.58
C PHE A 590 9.63 11.19 -3.40
N THR A 591 9.13 12.35 -3.83
CA THR A 591 9.73 13.65 -3.53
C THR A 591 8.67 14.66 -3.11
N LYS A 592 9.01 15.53 -2.15
CA LYS A 592 8.25 16.72 -1.77
C LYS A 592 9.17 17.92 -1.93
N LYS A 593 8.70 18.96 -2.63
CA LYS A 593 9.43 20.23 -2.78
C LYS A 593 8.53 21.38 -2.39
N VAL A 594 8.97 22.18 -1.41
CA VAL A 594 8.28 23.40 -0.96
C VAL A 594 9.07 24.60 -1.46
N THR A 595 8.39 25.52 -2.11
CA THR A 595 8.96 26.78 -2.62
C THR A 595 8.03 27.93 -2.34
N PHE A 596 8.56 29.07 -1.92
CA PHE A 596 7.78 30.27 -1.64
C PHE A 596 8.21 31.40 -2.56
N LEU A 597 7.28 31.90 -3.39
CA LEU A 597 7.56 32.98 -4.35
C LEU A 597 6.31 33.83 -4.61
N ASN A 598 6.44 35.16 -4.57
CA ASN A 598 5.36 36.11 -4.88
C ASN A 598 4.07 35.87 -4.08
N ASP A 599 4.18 35.75 -2.75
CA ASP A 599 3.04 35.50 -1.83
C ASP A 599 2.29 34.19 -2.11
N ALA A 600 2.93 33.24 -2.81
CA ALA A 600 2.41 31.92 -3.09
C ALA A 600 3.36 30.84 -2.57
N LEU A 601 2.84 29.96 -1.73
CA LEU A 601 3.51 28.74 -1.29
C LEU A 601 3.15 27.61 -2.28
N LEU A 602 4.17 27.04 -2.93
CA LEU A 602 4.04 25.97 -3.90
C LEU A 602 4.64 24.69 -3.33
N ILE A 603 3.82 23.65 -3.24
CA ILE A 603 4.23 22.34 -2.74
C ILE A 603 4.03 21.30 -3.84
N ASP A 604 5.13 20.75 -4.36
CA ASP A 604 5.13 19.75 -5.43
C ASP A 604 5.47 18.37 -4.87
N TYR A 605 4.51 17.45 -4.95
CA TYR A 605 4.65 16.05 -4.60
C TYR A 605 4.76 15.21 -5.87
N PHE A 606 5.72 14.28 -5.87
CA PHE A 606 5.87 13.31 -6.95
C PHE A 606 6.04 11.91 -6.37
N TYR A 607 5.31 10.95 -6.90
CA TYR A 607 5.40 9.53 -6.55
C TYR A 607 5.52 8.68 -7.82
N GLU A 608 6.43 7.71 -7.82
CA GLU A 608 6.62 6.76 -8.92
C GLU A 608 6.79 5.35 -8.35
N SER A 609 6.01 4.39 -8.84
CA SER A 609 6.23 2.97 -8.54
C SER A 609 7.33 2.40 -9.44
N LEU A 610 8.26 1.64 -8.87
CA LEU A 610 9.40 1.05 -9.59
C LEU A 610 9.25 -0.45 -9.83
N ARG A 611 8.36 -1.12 -9.09
CA ARG A 611 7.99 -2.54 -9.25
C ARG A 611 6.60 -2.79 -8.67
N ASP A 612 6.02 -3.95 -8.99
CA ASP A 612 4.67 -4.38 -8.59
C ASP A 612 4.61 -5.15 -7.27
N HIS A 613 5.74 -5.42 -6.62
CA HIS A 613 5.77 -6.14 -5.34
C HIS A 613 6.99 -5.86 -4.46
N VAL A 614 6.87 -6.07 -3.15
CA VAL A 614 7.96 -6.03 -2.18
C VAL A 614 8.20 -7.45 -1.65
N LEU A 615 9.46 -7.87 -1.56
CA LEU A 615 9.81 -9.19 -1.03
C LEU A 615 9.70 -9.21 0.51
N PRO A 616 9.43 -10.38 1.14
CA PRO A 616 9.33 -10.51 2.59
C PRO A 616 10.49 -9.89 3.37
N GLU A 617 11.73 -10.07 2.89
CA GLU A 617 12.93 -9.53 3.53
C GLU A 617 13.04 -8.00 3.49
N ASP A 618 12.34 -7.35 2.57
CA ASP A 618 12.37 -5.89 2.37
C ASP A 618 11.17 -5.18 3.02
N ILE A 619 10.20 -5.92 3.58
CA ILE A 619 8.91 -5.35 4.01
C ILE A 619 9.04 -4.36 5.17
N GLN A 620 9.98 -4.58 6.09
CA GLN A 620 10.21 -3.70 7.24
C GLN A 620 10.70 -2.33 6.77
N VAL A 621 11.72 -2.33 5.90
CA VAL A 621 12.27 -1.10 5.30
C VAL A 621 11.20 -0.40 4.47
N TYR A 622 10.46 -1.13 3.64
CA TYR A 622 9.35 -0.57 2.87
C TYR A 622 8.30 0.10 3.76
N SER A 623 7.89 -0.56 4.86
CA SER A 623 6.91 0.03 5.78
C SER A 623 7.40 1.28 6.48
N GLU A 624 8.68 1.33 6.88
CA GLU A 624 9.28 2.55 7.45
C GLU A 624 9.27 3.68 6.42
N LYS A 625 9.62 3.40 5.17
CA LYS A 625 9.60 4.38 4.08
C LYS A 625 8.19 4.86 3.75
N ILE A 626 7.20 3.97 3.78
CA ILE A 626 5.79 4.33 3.61
C ILE A 626 5.32 5.27 4.73
N LYS A 627 5.67 4.99 5.99
CA LYS A 627 5.37 5.90 7.12
C LYS A 627 6.02 7.27 6.94
N MET A 628 7.29 7.32 6.53
CA MET A 628 7.96 8.59 6.21
C MET A 628 7.22 9.35 5.10
N VAL A 629 6.75 8.68 4.05
CA VAL A 629 5.93 9.33 3.01
C VAL A 629 4.62 9.85 3.59
N GLN A 630 3.93 9.09 4.43
CA GLN A 630 2.68 9.52 5.08
C GLN A 630 2.89 10.76 5.95
N GLU A 631 3.96 10.79 6.76
CA GLU A 631 4.34 11.95 7.58
C GLU A 631 4.72 13.17 6.74
N LEU A 632 5.26 12.97 5.53
CA LEU A 632 5.56 14.04 4.58
C LEU A 632 4.35 14.46 3.73
N SER A 633 3.29 13.65 3.70
CA SER A 633 2.08 13.82 2.86
C SER A 633 1.02 14.71 3.49
N TYR A 634 1.46 15.78 4.14
CA TYR A 634 0.65 16.95 4.47
C TYR A 634 1.57 18.17 4.59
N TYR A 635 0.98 19.35 4.67
CA TYR A 635 1.66 20.58 5.06
C TYR A 635 0.73 21.38 5.95
N GLN A 636 1.25 21.93 7.05
CA GLN A 636 0.44 22.69 8.00
C GLN A 636 0.91 24.14 8.04
N ILE A 637 -0.02 25.08 7.99
CA ILE A 637 0.23 26.50 8.26
C ILE A 637 -0.44 26.82 9.59
N GLN A 638 0.32 27.42 10.50
CA GLN A 638 -0.18 27.90 11.80
C GLN A 638 -0.01 29.41 11.88
N MET A 639 -0.96 30.09 12.52
CA MET A 639 -0.84 31.50 12.86
C MET A 639 -1.52 31.81 14.19
N PRO A 640 -1.18 32.93 14.85
CA PRO A 640 -1.83 33.34 16.09
C PRO A 640 -3.35 33.44 15.90
N ASN A 641 -4.11 32.88 16.82
CA ASN A 641 -5.56 32.96 16.86
C ASN A 641 -5.98 34.43 17.07
N PRO A 642 -6.72 35.04 16.13
CA PRO A 642 -7.14 36.43 16.25
C PRO A 642 -8.17 36.66 17.37
N ASP A 643 -8.86 35.62 17.83
CA ASP A 643 -9.83 35.69 18.94
C ASP A 643 -9.14 35.64 20.31
N VAL A 644 -7.85 35.27 20.33
CA VAL A 644 -7.01 35.34 21.52
C VAL A 644 -6.24 36.66 21.46
N ASP A 645 -6.54 37.57 22.40
CA ASP A 645 -5.77 38.77 22.59
C ASP A 645 -4.38 38.39 23.11
N PHE A 646 -3.45 38.18 22.18
CA PHE A 646 -2.03 38.21 22.45
C PHE A 646 -1.64 39.66 22.72
N GLY A 647 -2.12 40.20 23.85
CA GLY A 647 -1.94 41.60 24.17
C GLY A 647 -0.50 42.02 23.88
N GLU A 648 -0.33 43.14 23.17
CA GLU A 648 0.94 43.86 23.19
C GLU A 648 1.37 43.88 24.66
N TYR A 649 2.52 43.28 24.96
CA TYR A 649 2.95 43.07 26.33
C TYR A 649 3.15 44.42 27.03
N HIS A 650 2.07 44.95 27.60
CA HIS A 650 2.07 46.12 28.43
C HIS A 650 2.45 45.64 29.82
N PHE A 651 3.53 46.19 30.35
CA PHE A 651 4.02 45.93 31.70
C PHE A 651 2.89 46.21 32.72
N ASP A 652 2.10 45.21 33.05
CA ASP A 652 1.07 45.31 34.08
C ASP A 652 1.77 45.17 35.44
N ILE A 653 1.70 46.23 36.23
CA ILE A 653 2.21 46.23 37.61
C ILE A 653 1.59 45.12 38.46
N ASN A 654 0.41 44.62 38.07
CA ASN A 654 -0.28 43.53 38.75
C ASN A 654 0.24 42.13 38.37
N ASP A 655 0.94 41.98 37.24
CA ASP A 655 1.57 40.71 36.81
C ASP A 655 3.02 40.59 37.32
N VAL A 656 3.44 41.45 38.23
CA VAL A 656 4.80 41.41 38.77
C VAL A 656 4.93 40.28 39.79
N ASN A 657 5.84 39.35 39.53
CA ASN A 657 6.28 38.37 40.52
C ASN A 657 7.17 39.05 41.58
N TRP A 658 6.51 39.61 42.60
CA TRP A 658 7.18 40.29 43.72
C TRP A 658 8.12 39.38 44.51
N LEU A 659 7.84 38.07 44.57
CA LEU A 659 8.72 37.11 45.23
C LEU A 659 10.07 37.05 44.49
N MET A 660 10.05 36.94 43.16
CA MET A 660 11.28 36.94 42.36
C MET A 660 12.03 38.27 42.44
N ILE A 661 11.34 39.41 42.45
CA ILE A 661 11.98 40.71 42.68
C ILE A 661 12.68 40.75 44.04
N ILE A 662 12.04 40.27 45.10
CA ILE A 662 12.63 40.22 46.44
C ILE A 662 13.84 39.27 46.47
N ILE A 663 13.75 38.09 45.84
CA ILE A 663 14.85 37.13 45.75
C ILE A 663 16.06 37.76 45.04
N VAL A 664 15.83 38.40 43.88
CA VAL A 664 16.87 39.10 43.12
C VAL A 664 17.48 40.23 43.96
N PHE A 665 16.67 41.03 44.63
CA PHE A 665 17.14 42.13 45.47
C PHE A 665 18.00 41.63 46.65
N LEU A 666 17.55 40.58 47.34
CA LEU A 666 18.30 39.95 48.43
C LEU A 666 19.60 39.31 47.94
N ALA A 667 19.58 38.64 46.78
CA ALA A 667 20.76 38.06 46.16
C ALA A 667 21.78 39.15 45.81
N VAL A 668 21.35 40.25 45.17
CA VAL A 668 22.24 41.38 44.83
C VAL A 668 22.88 41.97 46.08
N ILE A 669 22.12 42.24 47.14
CA ILE A 669 22.65 42.78 48.40
C ILE A 669 23.62 41.79 49.05
N GLY A 670 23.22 40.53 49.17
CA GLY A 670 24.00 39.48 49.82
C GLY A 670 25.34 39.26 49.12
N PHE A 671 25.31 39.06 47.80
CA PHE A 671 26.52 38.84 47.02
C PHE A 671 27.38 40.10 46.90
N THR A 672 26.79 41.30 46.86
CA THR A 672 27.56 42.56 46.90
C THR A 672 28.29 42.70 48.23
N PHE A 673 27.62 42.42 49.36
CA PHE A 673 28.25 42.44 50.69
C PHE A 673 29.39 41.40 50.79
N ILE A 674 29.17 40.19 50.28
CA ILE A 674 30.19 39.14 50.19
C ILE A 674 31.36 39.61 49.32
N GLY A 675 31.08 40.20 48.17
CA GLY A 675 32.09 40.75 47.25
C GLY A 675 32.93 41.83 47.92
N ILE A 676 32.30 42.81 48.57
CA ILE A 676 32.98 43.87 49.34
C ILE A 676 33.85 43.27 50.45
N LYS A 677 33.34 42.29 51.20
CA LYS A 677 34.11 41.58 52.23
C LYS A 677 35.37 40.92 51.64
N TYR A 678 35.28 40.28 50.48
CA TYR A 678 36.45 39.67 49.86
C TYR A 678 37.41 40.67 49.22
N VAL A 679 36.92 41.82 48.77
CA VAL A 679 37.76 42.89 48.23
C VAL A 679 38.53 43.62 49.33
N TYR A 680 37.87 43.92 50.46
CA TYR A 680 38.38 44.84 51.50
C TYR A 680 38.76 44.18 52.82
N LEU A 681 38.25 42.99 53.16
CA LEU A 681 38.49 42.33 54.46
C LEU A 681 39.32 41.04 54.32
N TYR A 682 39.58 40.57 53.11
CA TYR A 682 40.37 39.36 52.85
C TYR A 682 41.73 39.71 52.24
N ASP A 683 42.76 39.79 53.08
CA ASP A 683 44.15 40.03 52.68
C ASP A 683 45.10 38.99 53.30
N PRO A 684 45.18 37.77 52.72
CA PRO A 684 46.10 36.75 53.22
C PRO A 684 47.55 37.23 53.09
N VAL A 685 48.42 36.82 54.03
CA VAL A 685 49.85 37.17 53.99
C VAL A 685 50.45 36.68 52.67
N TYR A 686 50.97 37.61 51.86
CA TYR A 686 51.60 37.34 50.57
C TYR A 686 53.12 37.38 50.72
N GLN A 687 53.78 36.26 50.41
CA GLN A 687 55.23 36.19 50.30
C GLN A 687 55.61 36.35 48.82
N ALA A 688 56.34 37.41 48.50
CA ALA A 688 56.85 37.62 47.16
C ALA A 688 57.88 36.51 46.81
N PRO A 689 57.83 35.90 45.61
CA PRO A 689 58.83 34.92 45.19
C PRO A 689 60.24 35.55 45.11
N ASP A 690 61.28 34.80 45.48
CA ASP A 690 62.67 35.31 45.55
C ASP A 690 63.28 35.75 44.19
N ASN A 691 62.67 35.35 43.06
CA ASN A 691 63.13 35.61 41.68
C ASN A 691 62.07 36.33 40.82
N VAL A 692 61.53 37.46 41.28
CA VAL A 692 60.59 38.27 40.48
C VAL A 692 61.34 39.29 39.62
N ASN A 693 61.21 39.18 38.30
CA ASN A 693 61.74 40.19 37.36
C ASN A 693 60.84 41.44 37.34
N ASN A 694 61.28 42.52 38.00
CA ASN A 694 60.54 43.78 38.11
C ASN A 694 60.28 44.47 36.75
N GLN A 695 61.00 44.13 35.68
CA GLN A 695 60.73 44.65 34.32
C GLN A 695 59.41 44.12 33.72
N LEU A 696 58.85 43.05 34.29
CA LEU A 696 57.60 42.45 33.85
C LEU A 696 56.36 43.01 34.57
N GLN A 697 56.52 44.00 35.46
CA GLN A 697 55.41 44.56 36.23
C GLN A 697 54.48 45.42 35.36
N GLY A 698 53.20 45.05 35.27
CA GLY A 698 52.18 45.85 34.59
C GLY A 698 51.19 45.01 33.77
N LEU A 699 50.04 45.60 33.46
CA LEU A 699 48.99 44.98 32.65
C LEU A 699 49.36 45.04 31.16
N SER A 700 50.30 44.21 30.72
CA SER A 700 50.74 44.14 29.31
C SER A 700 51.13 42.73 28.87
N GLY A 701 51.32 42.53 27.56
CA GLY A 701 51.56 41.20 26.98
C GLY A 701 50.33 40.31 27.07
N TRP A 702 50.53 39.02 27.36
CA TRP A 702 49.45 38.02 27.46
C TRP A 702 48.39 38.32 28.53
N LEU A 703 48.59 39.29 29.42
CA LEU A 703 47.57 39.77 30.37
C LEU A 703 46.44 40.60 29.72
N ILE A 704 46.61 41.07 28.48
CA ILE A 704 45.57 41.85 27.77
C ILE A 704 44.39 40.96 27.37
N LEU A 705 44.66 39.72 26.93
CA LEU A 705 43.61 38.76 26.54
C LEU A 705 42.66 38.38 27.69
N PRO A 706 43.13 38.00 28.90
CA PRO A 706 42.23 37.73 30.02
C PRO A 706 41.57 39.01 30.53
N ALA A 707 42.16 40.20 30.33
CA ALA A 707 41.51 41.46 30.66
C ALA A 707 40.25 41.70 29.81
N LEU A 708 40.35 41.48 28.49
CA LEU A 708 39.22 41.63 27.58
C LEU A 708 38.11 40.61 27.89
N ALA A 709 38.49 39.34 28.12
CA ALA A 709 37.54 38.29 28.50
C ALA A 709 36.83 38.59 29.83
N LEU A 710 37.56 39.12 30.83
CA LEU A 710 37.00 39.50 32.14
C LEU A 710 36.00 40.64 32.05
N ILE A 711 36.22 41.63 31.19
CA ILE A 711 35.30 42.76 31.02
C ILE A 711 34.04 42.30 30.27
N ALA A 712 34.20 41.47 29.25
CA ALA A 712 33.07 40.97 28.46
C ALA A 712 32.18 39.99 29.24
N SER A 713 32.75 39.19 30.15
CA SER A 713 32.04 38.10 30.82
C SER A 713 30.77 38.53 31.60
N PRO A 714 30.79 39.54 32.49
CA PRO A 714 29.57 39.99 33.17
C PRO A 714 28.50 40.54 32.21
N VAL A 715 28.93 41.17 31.10
CA VAL A 715 28.01 41.70 30.09
C VAL A 715 27.37 40.55 29.31
N ASN A 716 28.16 39.54 28.92
CA ASN A 716 27.65 38.36 28.22
C ASN A 716 26.63 37.60 29.07
N ILE A 717 26.89 37.43 30.38
CA ILE A 717 25.94 36.78 31.29
C ILE A 717 24.63 37.59 31.38
N LEU A 718 24.70 38.93 31.44
CA LEU A 718 23.51 39.77 31.45
C LEU A 718 22.71 39.70 30.14
N VAL A 719 23.40 39.62 29.00
CA VAL A 719 22.77 39.53 27.67
C VAL A 719 22.16 38.13 27.47
N SER A 720 22.85 37.05 27.83
CA SER A 720 22.31 35.70 27.75
C SER A 720 21.14 35.49 28.71
N SER A 721 21.14 36.19 29.85
CA SER A 721 20.02 36.17 30.81
C SER A 721 18.84 37.05 30.39
N ALA A 722 18.91 37.80 29.28
CA ALA A 722 17.83 38.69 28.86
C ALA A 722 16.54 37.94 28.52
N GLU A 723 16.67 36.69 28.08
CA GLU A 723 15.53 35.80 27.80
C GLU A 723 14.79 35.36 29.07
N LEU A 724 15.42 35.43 30.26
CA LEU A 724 14.80 35.11 31.55
C LEU A 724 13.85 36.20 32.08
N TRP A 725 13.51 37.20 31.26
CA TRP A 725 12.64 38.29 31.69
C TRP A 725 11.22 37.80 32.08
N TYR A 726 10.74 36.70 31.49
CA TYR A 726 9.44 36.10 31.80
C TYR A 726 9.37 35.59 33.25
N VAL A 727 10.51 35.35 33.91
CA VAL A 727 10.59 34.94 35.31
C VAL A 727 10.08 36.03 36.27
N PHE A 728 9.93 37.28 35.79
CA PHE A 728 9.33 38.36 36.56
C PHE A 728 7.81 38.47 36.39
N SER A 729 7.17 37.62 35.58
CA SER A 729 5.71 37.54 35.42
C SER A 729 5.10 36.53 36.40
N ALA A 730 4.05 36.92 37.13
CA ALA A 730 3.34 36.02 38.05
C ALA A 730 2.50 34.99 37.29
N GLU A 731 1.93 35.39 36.15
CA GLU A 731 1.18 34.52 35.24
C GLU A 731 2.05 33.40 34.68
N GLN A 732 3.25 33.73 34.18
CA GLN A 732 4.19 32.74 33.66
C GLN A 732 4.61 31.73 34.73
N TRP A 733 4.77 32.17 35.98
CA TRP A 733 5.04 31.28 37.10
C TRP A 733 3.89 30.31 37.39
N SER A 734 2.64 30.75 37.26
CA SER A 734 1.47 29.86 37.40
C SER A 734 1.43 28.83 36.28
N ILE A 735 1.71 29.24 35.04
CA ILE A 735 1.74 28.34 33.87
C ILE A 735 2.81 27.26 34.05
N ILE A 736 4.01 27.65 34.49
CA ILE A 736 5.12 26.72 34.70
C ILE A 736 4.80 25.78 35.88
N TYR A 737 4.19 26.29 36.95
CA TYR A 737 3.75 25.48 38.09
C TYR A 737 2.77 24.39 37.67
N ASP A 738 1.72 24.76 36.91
CA ASP A 738 0.66 23.84 36.51
C ASP A 738 1.18 22.74 35.56
N ARG A 739 2.24 23.03 34.81
CA ARG A 739 2.84 22.11 33.83
C ARG A 739 3.95 21.23 34.40
N PHE A 740 4.77 21.74 35.33
CA PHE A 740 6.03 21.11 35.75
C PHE A 740 6.24 21.04 37.27
N ASP A 741 5.25 21.43 38.06
CA ASP A 741 5.27 21.44 39.54
C ASP A 741 6.35 22.38 40.13
N VAL A 742 6.49 22.38 41.46
CA VAL A 742 7.29 23.33 42.23
C VAL A 742 8.80 23.17 41.99
N GLU A 743 9.27 21.97 41.63
CA GLU A 743 10.70 21.67 41.48
C GLU A 743 11.34 22.50 40.36
N VAL A 744 10.65 22.65 39.22
CA VAL A 744 11.14 23.44 38.09
C VAL A 744 11.14 24.94 38.42
N LEU A 745 10.20 25.41 39.22
CA LEU A 745 10.20 26.80 39.70
C LEU A 745 11.40 27.10 40.63
N ILE A 746 11.74 26.18 41.53
CA ILE A 746 12.91 26.30 42.40
C ILE A 746 14.19 26.33 41.56
N LEU A 747 14.27 25.48 40.53
CA LEU A 747 15.38 25.43 39.60
C LEU A 747 15.56 26.78 38.87
N ILE A 748 14.50 27.32 38.27
CA ILE A 748 14.52 28.63 37.57
C ILE A 748 14.93 29.75 38.54
N ALA A 749 14.38 29.79 39.76
CA ALA A 749 14.80 30.78 40.75
C ALA A 749 16.27 30.63 41.15
N SER A 750 16.75 29.40 41.30
CA SER A 750 18.15 29.13 41.63
C SER A 750 19.09 29.58 40.52
N GLU A 751 18.69 29.42 39.26
CA GLU A 751 19.46 29.84 38.09
C GLU A 751 19.62 31.37 38.03
N VAL A 752 18.54 32.11 38.26
CA VAL A 752 18.59 33.58 38.36
C VAL A 752 19.54 34.03 39.49
N VAL A 753 19.49 33.37 40.65
CA VAL A 753 20.36 33.68 41.80
C VAL A 753 21.84 33.37 41.47
N CYS A 754 22.11 32.25 40.81
CA CYS A 754 23.44 31.86 40.33
C CYS A 754 24.00 32.90 39.35
N ASN A 755 23.21 33.31 38.35
CA ASN A 755 23.63 34.32 37.37
C ASN A 755 23.96 35.67 38.01
N ILE A 756 23.16 36.12 39.00
CA ILE A 756 23.46 37.32 39.79
C ILE A 756 24.78 37.17 40.55
N ALA A 757 24.98 36.04 41.21
CA ALA A 757 26.22 35.76 41.94
C ALA A 757 27.45 35.82 41.00
N MET A 758 27.31 35.27 39.79
CA MET A 758 28.35 35.25 38.77
C MET A 758 28.66 36.65 38.24
N VAL A 759 27.66 37.48 37.94
CA VAL A 759 27.87 38.88 37.53
C VAL A 759 28.63 39.66 38.60
N ILE A 760 28.21 39.55 39.87
CA ILE A 760 28.85 40.27 40.98
C ILE A 760 30.28 39.77 41.21
N MET A 761 30.51 38.45 41.17
CA MET A 761 31.84 37.87 41.26
C MET A 761 32.74 38.32 40.10
N GLY A 762 32.21 38.39 38.88
CA GLY A 762 32.91 38.91 37.71
C GLY A 762 33.35 40.37 37.92
N VAL A 763 32.46 41.22 38.43
CA VAL A 763 32.79 42.62 38.79
C VAL A 763 33.89 42.70 39.86
N VAL A 764 33.83 41.84 40.88
CA VAL A 764 34.88 41.73 41.92
C VAL A 764 36.22 41.33 41.30
N VAL A 765 36.25 40.33 40.43
CA VAL A 765 37.48 39.86 39.79
C VAL A 765 38.07 40.94 38.86
N VAL A 766 37.23 41.68 38.13
CA VAL A 766 37.63 42.84 37.32
C VAL A 766 38.25 43.92 38.22
N PHE A 767 37.64 44.23 39.36
CA PHE A 767 38.19 45.18 40.31
C PHE A 767 39.56 44.73 40.84
N LEU A 768 39.70 43.48 41.28
CA LEU A 768 40.96 42.91 41.76
C LEU A 768 42.05 42.92 40.67
N PHE A 769 41.67 42.71 39.41
CA PHE A 769 42.56 42.76 38.26
C PHE A 769 43.18 44.14 38.07
N PHE A 770 42.34 45.18 37.95
CA PHE A 770 42.81 46.55 37.69
C PHE A 770 43.50 47.19 38.89
N THR A 771 43.11 46.81 40.10
CA THR A 771 43.80 47.23 41.33
C THR A 771 45.10 46.46 41.59
N ARG A 772 45.45 45.47 40.76
CA ARG A 772 46.68 44.66 40.85
C ARG A 772 46.85 43.96 42.20
N ARG A 773 45.74 43.51 42.78
CA ARG A 773 45.68 42.85 44.09
C ARG A 773 46.28 41.45 44.00
N HIS A 774 47.05 41.05 45.00
CA HIS A 774 47.70 39.73 45.00
C HIS A 774 46.69 38.57 45.10
N THR A 775 45.47 38.83 45.53
CA THR A 775 44.38 37.85 45.59
C THR A 775 43.75 37.55 44.22
N PHE A 776 43.91 38.42 43.23
CA PHE A 776 43.31 38.29 41.89
C PHE A 776 43.49 36.90 41.27
N PRO A 777 44.70 36.31 41.18
CA PRO A 777 44.89 35.03 40.49
C PRO A 777 44.06 33.89 41.09
N ARG A 778 43.83 33.90 42.41
CA ARG A 778 43.00 32.88 43.08
C ARG A 778 41.53 33.09 42.78
N PHE A 779 41.04 34.33 42.90
CA PHE A 779 39.63 34.65 42.63
C PHE A 779 39.25 34.46 41.16
N PHE A 780 40.17 34.74 40.25
CA PHE A 780 39.97 34.44 38.83
C PHE A 780 39.79 32.94 38.60
N ILE A 781 40.65 32.08 39.17
CA ILE A 781 40.53 30.63 38.99
C ILE A 781 39.21 30.13 39.58
N ILE A 782 38.83 30.62 40.77
CA ILE A 782 37.54 30.28 41.38
C ILE A 782 36.38 30.70 40.47
N TYR A 783 36.43 31.90 39.88
CA TYR A 783 35.39 32.40 38.98
C TYR A 783 35.21 31.52 37.74
N PHE A 784 36.29 31.09 37.09
CA PHE A 784 36.20 30.19 35.93
C PHE A 784 35.75 28.78 36.31
N MET A 785 36.18 28.26 37.46
CA MET A 785 35.69 26.98 37.97
C MET A 785 34.20 27.02 38.30
N LEU A 786 33.70 28.15 38.81
CA LEU A 786 32.28 28.36 39.05
C LEU A 786 31.49 28.43 37.74
N MET A 787 31.95 29.17 36.72
CA MET A 787 31.31 29.17 35.39
C MET A 787 31.20 27.76 34.81
N LEU A 788 32.27 26.97 34.93
CA LEU A 788 32.27 25.57 34.47
C LEU A 788 31.31 24.68 35.27
N SER A 789 31.17 24.94 36.57
CA SER A 789 30.28 24.17 37.42
C SER A 789 28.81 24.48 37.14
N VAL A 790 28.46 25.76 36.94
CA VAL A 790 27.09 26.18 36.59
C VAL A 790 26.68 25.59 35.25
N PHE A 791 27.47 25.81 34.20
CA PHE A 791 27.19 25.26 32.87
C PHE A 791 27.09 23.72 32.87
N GLY A 792 27.95 23.04 33.64
CA GLY A 792 27.88 21.59 33.78
C GLY A 792 26.62 21.11 34.52
N LEU A 793 26.11 21.88 35.48
CA LEU A 793 24.85 21.57 36.17
C LEU A 793 23.65 21.76 35.24
N ASP A 794 23.66 22.79 34.39
CA ASP A 794 22.60 23.00 33.40
C ASP A 794 22.45 21.81 32.44
N LEU A 795 23.58 21.27 31.96
CA LEU A 795 23.56 20.07 31.11
C LEU A 795 23.03 18.83 31.84
N VAL A 796 23.35 18.68 33.13
CA VAL A 796 22.80 17.59 33.95
C VAL A 796 21.31 17.75 34.11
N VAL A 797 20.83 18.98 34.29
CA VAL A 797 19.40 19.29 34.39
C VAL A 797 18.68 18.99 33.08
N ILE A 798 19.22 19.41 31.92
CA ILE A 798 18.68 19.09 30.59
C ILE A 798 18.57 17.57 30.43
N TYR A 799 19.63 16.83 30.77
CA TYR A 799 19.63 15.37 30.71
C TYR A 799 18.55 14.73 31.59
N LEU A 800 18.40 15.21 32.84
CA LEU A 800 17.37 14.74 33.76
C LEU A 800 15.94 15.08 33.31
N MET A 801 15.78 16.05 32.41
CA MET A 801 14.50 16.47 31.83
C MET A 801 14.27 15.93 30.40
N SER A 802 15.02 14.90 29.98
CA SER A 802 14.87 14.29 28.66
C SER A 802 13.48 13.71 28.39
N ASP A 803 12.81 13.17 29.41
CA ASP A 803 11.41 12.72 29.32
C ASP A 803 10.41 13.86 29.03
N ALA A 804 10.82 15.12 29.22
CA ALA A 804 10.05 16.32 28.90
C ALA A 804 10.39 16.90 27.50
N GLY A 805 11.18 16.19 26.69
CA GLY A 805 11.51 16.57 25.31
C GLY A 805 12.73 17.49 25.15
N LEU A 806 13.55 17.65 26.20
CA LEU A 806 14.82 18.39 26.14
C LEU A 806 15.98 17.43 25.89
N GLU A 807 16.72 17.60 24.79
CA GLU A 807 17.89 16.79 24.49
C GLU A 807 19.17 17.62 24.56
N VAL A 808 20.27 17.00 25.03
CA VAL A 808 21.61 17.61 24.99
C VAL A 808 22.11 17.54 23.55
N GLU A 809 22.40 18.69 22.95
CA GLU A 809 22.88 18.77 21.57
C GLU A 809 24.41 18.57 21.47
N ASP A 810 24.90 18.22 20.28
CA ASP A 810 26.34 18.18 20.00
C ASP A 810 27.02 19.56 20.20
N SER A 811 26.25 20.65 20.03
CA SER A 811 26.66 22.04 20.26
C SER A 811 27.01 22.30 21.73
N ASP A 812 26.20 21.77 22.66
CA ASP A 812 26.37 21.89 24.11
C ASP A 812 27.65 21.19 24.61
N ILE A 813 27.91 19.99 24.09
CA ILE A 813 29.12 19.22 24.43
C ILE A 813 30.37 19.95 23.93
N SER A 814 30.31 20.52 22.73
CA SER A 814 31.39 21.34 22.17
C SER A 814 31.68 22.57 23.03
N GLU A 815 30.65 23.24 23.53
CA GLU A 815 30.79 24.39 24.42
C GLU A 815 31.39 24.02 25.77
N LEU A 816 30.94 22.91 26.38
CA LEU A 816 31.52 22.38 27.61
C LEU A 816 33.03 22.13 27.46
N LEU A 817 33.42 21.44 26.37
CA LEU A 817 34.83 21.15 26.07
C LEU A 817 35.63 22.43 25.88
N ARG A 818 35.07 23.44 25.21
CA ARG A 818 35.68 24.76 25.03
C ARG A 818 35.90 25.45 26.37
N LEU A 819 34.93 25.41 27.27
CA LEU A 819 35.00 26.05 28.58
C LEU A 819 36.03 25.34 29.50
N VAL A 820 36.11 24.01 29.45
CA VAL A 820 37.15 23.22 30.15
C VAL A 820 38.54 23.57 29.65
N PHE A 821 38.74 23.62 28.33
CA PHE A 821 40.02 24.01 27.73
C PHE A 821 40.40 25.44 28.11
N HIS A 822 39.47 26.37 28.01
CA HIS A 822 39.68 27.78 28.33
C HIS A 822 40.05 27.97 29.82
N THR A 823 39.29 27.36 30.73
CA THR A 823 39.54 27.38 32.18
C THR A 823 40.91 26.81 32.51
N SER A 824 41.30 25.70 31.87
CA SER A 824 42.59 25.05 32.10
C SER A 824 43.77 25.90 31.65
N ILE A 825 43.70 26.48 30.44
CA ILE A 825 44.75 27.33 29.87
C ILE A 825 44.99 28.56 30.75
N TRP A 826 43.92 29.28 31.11
CA TRP A 826 44.07 30.53 31.86
C TRP A 826 44.43 30.30 33.32
N SER A 827 43.91 29.24 33.96
CA SER A 827 44.30 28.86 35.31
C SER A 827 45.80 28.50 35.36
N PHE A 828 46.28 27.72 34.39
CA PHE A 828 47.70 27.38 34.27
C PHE A 828 48.56 28.63 34.05
N TYR A 829 48.14 29.52 33.14
CA TYR A 829 48.83 30.78 32.88
C TYR A 829 48.95 31.64 34.14
N LEU A 830 47.87 31.82 34.90
CA LEU A 830 47.89 32.61 36.14
C LEU A 830 48.74 32.02 37.25
N LEU A 831 48.83 30.68 37.34
CA LEU A 831 49.66 30.02 38.35
C LEU A 831 51.16 30.03 38.01
N LYS A 832 51.51 29.91 36.72
CA LYS A 832 52.90 29.73 36.27
C LYS A 832 53.58 31.00 35.78
N SER A 833 52.84 31.97 35.25
CA SER A 833 53.40 33.18 34.62
C SER A 833 54.21 34.03 35.61
N GLN A 834 55.48 34.27 35.27
CA GLN A 834 56.34 35.19 36.04
C GLN A 834 55.80 36.63 36.01
N ARG A 835 55.15 37.03 34.91
CA ARG A 835 54.52 38.36 34.77
C ARG A 835 53.31 38.53 35.69
N VAL A 836 52.50 37.48 35.88
CA VAL A 836 51.37 37.49 36.83
C VAL A 836 51.90 37.67 38.25
N LYS A 837 52.91 36.88 38.64
CA LYS A 837 53.57 36.98 39.96
C LYS A 837 54.24 38.34 40.20
N ALA A 838 54.74 38.99 39.16
CA ALA A 838 55.33 40.33 39.21
C ALA A 838 54.28 41.46 39.26
N THR A 839 53.11 41.25 38.67
CA THR A 839 52.09 42.30 38.48
C THR A 839 51.10 42.37 39.63
N PHE A 840 50.66 41.23 40.17
CA PHE A 840 49.65 41.16 41.23
C PHE A 840 50.30 41.00 42.60
N THR A 841 50.80 42.10 43.16
CA THR A 841 51.56 42.09 44.43
C THR A 841 50.99 43.02 45.50
N ARG A 842 49.95 43.80 45.20
CA ARG A 842 49.42 44.81 46.14
C ARG A 842 48.62 44.16 47.28
N GLN A 843 48.95 44.53 48.51
CA GLN A 843 48.22 44.23 49.76
C GLN A 843 47.34 45.42 50.18
N LEU A 844 46.41 45.20 51.11
CA LEU A 844 45.66 46.28 51.76
C LEU A 844 46.63 46.95 52.73
N GLY A 845 46.90 48.23 52.49
CA GLY A 845 47.72 49.05 53.38
C GLY A 845 47.01 49.36 54.68
#